data_AF-A0A1M7V1F4-F1
#
_entry.id   AF-A0A1M7V1F4-F1
#
_cell.length_a   1.000
_cell.length_b   1.000
_cell.length_c   1.000
_cell.angle_alpha   90.00
_cell.angle_beta   90.00
_cell.angle_gamma   90.00
#
_symmetry.space_group_name_H-M   'P 1'
#
loop_
_entity.id
_entity.type
_entity.pdbx_description
1 polymer ?
#
loop_
_entity_poly.entity_id
_entity_poly.type
_entity_poly.pdbx_seq_one_letter_code
_entity_poly.pdbx_strand_id
1 'polypeptide(L)'
;MTSSAVTTGDPGLRVPRPRRPGPRPVQRHPVDLVRVALGVAVLGLGFLIAQRGRLPVFERDLFQLVNDLPTMVFPIVWALMQLGNVVTVPVVAGVAALTRRFRMARDVLISGVLAYVASDLVKSVVQRERPVGLVVEVNFPEGPVTGLGFVSGHSAVAAAVATAVVPYLSRRGRRVAWALAWTVALGRIYVGAHLPLDVVGGLAVGWAIGSLVHWALGVPRREVPAARVQQLLERFGLSVRDLRPASVAARSSHPFEAVDGRGRRLYVKFLEPDRFERDWLYRLWRLLAVRDIKDADAVAPLGQQAEHEAVVAMTAREHGVSTPPVLLARGDERGAVVVQEYVVGRGLDELTTDELTPELLRRVFQQVALLRAARVAHHDLVASSVLVDAEGRVCVVDFGNALNGADDDALAGDVAELMASLALRVDPALVTDSAIHVLGSDAVAGALPGLMPLALSAVTRAGIREDRARLDLLRGAIRRRLDLPDPDRPEYGPPGTAARLAVAAGSALVLVGVPLLAGATALLESVEHGGWRWLGAALALAVLARAATAAAALLTVDRRLALGRTYGATMAADSASLLHGGEGWRRSAARFLERAGVSPEEGRRAVDRFVAGAIVAAVLVAVATLALALAGGSLGSWRTPEALVPAVALGLGAWALVLTGQWLARRADTGPQVRRQVARVLRSGLTAPRRARWLPGAQLGWTAMGVALE
;
A
#
# COMPACT_ATOMS: atom_id res chain seq x y z
N MET A 1 -35.62 57.71 39.90
CA MET A 1 -35.82 57.86 38.44
C MET A 1 -35.12 56.69 37.76
N THR A 2 -35.91 55.68 37.42
CA THR A 2 -35.54 54.39 36.86
C THR A 2 -35.67 54.43 35.34
N SER A 3 -34.70 53.87 34.61
CA SER A 3 -34.77 53.66 33.17
C SER A 3 -34.73 52.16 32.87
N SER A 4 -35.70 51.69 32.10
CA SER A 4 -35.99 50.29 31.82
C SER A 4 -35.76 49.97 30.34
N ALA A 5 -34.97 48.90 30.13
CA ALA A 5 -35.06 47.83 29.14
C ALA A 5 -35.62 48.08 27.72
N VAL A 6 -34.78 47.73 26.72
CA VAL A 6 -35.24 47.17 25.43
C VAL A 6 -34.61 45.78 25.26
N THR A 7 -35.49 44.79 25.18
CA THR A 7 -35.25 43.37 24.91
C THR A 7 -35.17 43.10 23.40
N THR A 8 -34.11 42.44 22.94
CA THR A 8 -34.08 41.69 21.67
C THR A 8 -33.52 40.30 21.91
N GLY A 9 -34.41 39.31 22.02
CA GLY A 9 -34.07 37.90 22.03
C GLY A 9 -34.88 37.20 20.94
N ASP A 10 -34.21 36.77 19.88
CA ASP A 10 -34.74 35.80 18.91
C ASP A 10 -34.50 34.37 19.47
N PRO A 11 -35.53 33.51 19.65
CA PRO A 11 -35.38 32.22 20.34
C PRO A 11 -34.77 31.08 19.50
N GLY A 12 -34.37 31.31 18.24
CA GLY A 12 -34.09 30.24 17.26
C GLY A 12 -32.65 29.69 17.18
N LEU A 13 -31.61 30.34 17.70
CA LEU A 13 -30.21 29.94 17.47
C LEU A 13 -29.49 29.59 18.78
N ARG A 14 -29.82 28.41 19.33
CA ARG A 14 -29.02 27.83 20.42
C ARG A 14 -27.65 27.40 19.87
N VAL A 15 -26.62 28.19 20.18
CA VAL A 15 -25.22 27.79 20.06
C VAL A 15 -25.02 26.48 20.86
N PRO A 16 -24.58 25.37 20.24
CA PRO A 16 -24.36 24.12 20.95
C PRO A 16 -23.35 24.32 22.08
N ARG A 17 -23.71 23.93 23.31
CA ARG A 17 -22.82 23.95 24.48
C ARG A 17 -21.55 23.12 24.19
N PRO A 18 -20.39 23.51 24.74
CA PRO A 18 -19.14 22.77 24.55
C PRO A 18 -19.29 21.32 25.03
N ARG A 19 -19.13 20.37 24.11
CA ARG A 19 -19.00 18.95 24.45
C ARG A 19 -17.74 18.79 25.33
N ARG A 20 -17.89 18.14 26.49
CA ARG A 20 -16.76 17.73 27.33
C ARG A 20 -15.76 16.94 26.46
N PRO A 21 -14.43 17.12 26.65
CA PRO A 21 -13.45 16.39 25.87
C PRO A 21 -13.61 14.89 26.12
N GLY A 22 -14.17 14.19 25.13
CA GLY A 22 -14.26 12.74 25.13
C GLY A 22 -12.86 12.12 25.02
N PRO A 23 -12.73 10.79 25.22
CA PRO A 23 -11.47 10.10 25.02
C PRO A 23 -10.93 10.37 23.62
N ARG A 24 -9.67 10.85 23.54
CA ARG A 24 -9.04 11.22 22.26
C ARG A 24 -9.16 10.07 21.25
N PRO A 25 -9.71 10.32 20.06
CA PRO A 25 -9.86 9.30 19.04
C PRO A 25 -8.50 8.70 18.67
N VAL A 26 -8.52 7.39 18.48
CA VAL A 26 -7.34 6.58 18.16
C VAL A 26 -7.32 6.35 16.65
N GLN A 27 -6.17 6.48 16.02
CA GLN A 27 -5.96 6.23 14.60
C GLN A 27 -4.99 5.06 14.40
N ARG A 28 -5.35 4.16 13.49
CA ARG A 28 -4.49 3.04 13.05
C ARG A 28 -4.00 3.33 11.65
N HIS A 29 -2.68 3.26 11.44
CA HIS A 29 -2.10 3.49 10.12
C HIS A 29 -1.72 2.14 9.48
N PRO A 30 -2.16 1.84 8.25
CA PRO A 30 -1.77 0.61 7.56
C PRO A 30 -0.26 0.53 7.29
N VAL A 31 0.43 1.68 7.27
CA VAL A 31 1.89 1.79 7.16
C VAL A 31 2.60 0.99 8.25
N ASP A 32 2.02 0.89 9.44
CA ASP A 32 2.63 0.17 10.54
C ASP A 32 2.79 -1.33 10.20
N LEU A 33 1.88 -1.93 9.42
CA LEU A 33 2.05 -3.30 8.91
C LEU A 33 3.20 -3.42 7.89
N VAL A 34 3.43 -2.39 7.10
CA VAL A 34 4.55 -2.34 6.15
C VAL A 34 5.88 -2.32 6.91
N ARG A 35 5.94 -1.56 8.01
CA ARG A 35 7.10 -1.53 8.91
C ARG A 35 7.34 -2.88 9.57
N VAL A 36 6.27 -3.56 10.00
CA VAL A 36 6.36 -4.95 10.50
C VAL A 36 6.96 -5.87 9.44
N ALA A 37 6.40 -5.84 8.22
CA ALA A 37 6.88 -6.69 7.14
C ALA A 37 8.36 -6.42 6.79
N LEU A 38 8.78 -5.15 6.75
CA LEU A 38 10.17 -4.79 6.50
C LEU A 38 11.09 -5.24 7.65
N GLY A 39 10.69 -5.04 8.90
CA GLY A 39 11.46 -5.50 10.05
C GLY A 39 11.62 -7.03 10.07
N VAL A 40 10.56 -7.77 9.73
CA VAL A 40 10.61 -9.23 9.58
C VAL A 40 11.50 -9.64 8.40
N ALA A 41 11.46 -8.92 7.28
CA ALA A 41 12.33 -9.19 6.14
C ALA A 41 13.82 -8.95 6.46
N VAL A 42 14.14 -7.86 7.18
CA VAL A 42 15.51 -7.59 7.65
C VAL A 42 15.98 -8.67 8.62
N LEU A 43 15.12 -9.09 9.55
CA LEU A 43 15.41 -10.20 10.47
C LEU A 43 15.67 -11.52 9.70
N GLY A 44 14.81 -11.84 8.73
CA GLY A 44 14.95 -13.04 7.90
C GLY A 44 16.22 -13.02 7.06
N LEU A 45 16.53 -11.90 6.40
CA LEU A 45 17.78 -11.76 5.64
C LEU A 45 19.00 -11.86 6.56
N GLY A 46 18.96 -11.22 7.73
CA GLY A 46 20.00 -11.31 8.74
C GLY A 46 20.21 -12.74 9.23
N PHE A 47 19.13 -13.50 9.43
CA PHE A 47 19.19 -14.92 9.75
C PHE A 47 19.88 -15.73 8.64
N LEU A 48 19.52 -15.51 7.36
CA LEU A 48 20.15 -16.21 6.23
C LEU A 48 21.66 -15.89 6.10
N ILE A 49 22.06 -14.66 6.44
CA ILE A 49 23.48 -14.26 6.46
C ILE A 49 24.19 -14.89 7.66
N ALA A 50 23.58 -14.87 8.85
CA ALA A 50 24.14 -15.44 10.08
C ALA A 50 24.39 -16.96 9.95
N GLN A 51 23.50 -17.68 9.28
CA GLN A 51 23.63 -19.12 8.99
C GLN A 51 24.84 -19.49 8.12
N ARG A 52 25.57 -18.52 7.55
CA ARG A 52 26.79 -18.82 6.79
C ARG A 52 27.96 -19.30 7.67
N GLY A 53 27.90 -19.06 8.99
CA GLY A 53 28.97 -19.42 9.93
C GLY A 53 30.31 -18.73 9.67
N ARG A 54 30.34 -17.75 8.74
CA ARG A 54 31.53 -16.98 8.38
C ARG A 54 31.24 -15.50 8.60
N LEU A 55 32.15 -14.81 9.26
CA LEU A 55 32.09 -13.36 9.40
C LEU A 55 32.48 -12.69 8.07
N PRO A 56 31.57 -11.97 7.38
CA PRO A 56 31.91 -11.20 6.19
C PRO A 56 33.00 -10.17 6.49
N VAL A 57 33.91 -9.95 5.54
CA VAL A 57 35.00 -8.95 5.67
C VAL A 57 34.42 -7.58 6.02
N PHE A 58 33.38 -7.14 5.31
CA PHE A 58 32.68 -5.89 5.61
C PHE A 58 32.12 -5.82 7.03
N GLU A 59 31.55 -6.91 7.57
CA GLU A 59 31.01 -6.93 8.94
C GLU A 59 32.14 -6.84 9.98
N ARG A 60 33.29 -7.49 9.70
CA ARG A 60 34.50 -7.41 10.53
C ARG A 60 35.07 -5.99 10.55
N ASP A 61 35.27 -5.40 9.38
CA ASP A 61 35.87 -4.06 9.27
C ASP A 61 34.99 -3.01 9.96
N LEU A 62 33.67 -3.12 9.80
CA LEU A 62 32.72 -2.24 10.49
C LEU A 62 32.72 -2.47 12.01
N PHE A 63 32.85 -3.71 12.46
CA PHE A 63 32.98 -4.02 13.88
C PHE A 63 34.25 -3.39 14.47
N GLN A 64 35.41 -3.60 13.83
CA GLN A 64 36.71 -3.07 14.26
C GLN A 64 36.71 -1.54 14.30
N LEU A 65 36.18 -0.88 13.25
CA LEU A 65 36.04 0.57 13.20
C LEU A 65 35.35 1.16 14.44
N VAL A 66 34.34 0.47 14.96
CA VAL A 66 33.59 0.92 16.14
C VAL A 66 34.25 0.45 17.44
N ASN A 67 34.79 -0.76 17.48
CA ASN A 67 35.41 -1.35 18.67
C ASN A 67 36.80 -0.77 18.99
N ASP A 68 37.49 -0.17 18.01
CA ASP A 68 38.79 0.49 18.17
C ASP A 68 38.68 1.95 18.64
N LEU A 69 37.48 2.42 18.96
CA LEU A 69 37.31 3.76 19.53
C LEU A 69 38.02 3.89 20.90
N PRO A 70 38.56 5.07 21.25
CA PRO A 70 39.33 5.26 22.48
C PRO A 70 38.54 4.93 23.75
N THR A 71 39.17 4.32 24.75
CA THR A 71 38.54 4.00 26.06
C THR A 71 38.04 5.22 26.82
N MET A 72 38.50 6.42 26.49
CA MET A 72 38.03 7.68 27.09
C MET A 72 36.51 7.89 26.91
N VAL A 73 35.90 7.38 25.84
CA VAL A 73 34.45 7.54 25.61
C VAL A 73 33.63 6.47 26.35
N PHE A 74 34.27 5.46 26.94
CA PHE A 74 33.60 4.32 27.58
C PHE A 74 32.58 4.71 28.64
N PRO A 75 32.85 5.61 29.62
CA PRO A 75 31.86 5.94 30.65
C PRO A 75 30.56 6.51 30.08
N ILE A 76 30.67 7.31 29.01
CA ILE A 76 29.52 7.92 28.33
C ILE A 76 28.74 6.84 27.57
N VAL A 77 29.45 6.01 26.79
CA VAL A 77 28.83 4.93 26.02
C VAL A 77 28.14 3.92 26.95
N TRP A 78 28.81 3.53 28.04
CA TRP A 78 28.30 2.63 29.06
C TRP A 78 27.00 3.15 29.67
N ALA A 79 26.97 4.42 30.07
CA ALA A 79 25.78 5.03 30.66
C ALA A 79 24.60 5.09 29.67
N LEU A 80 24.85 5.47 28.42
CA LEU A 80 23.83 5.51 27.38
C LEU A 80 23.34 4.12 26.99
N MET A 81 24.21 3.12 27.00
CA MET A 81 23.87 1.73 26.68
C MET A 81 22.82 1.14 27.65
N GLN A 82 22.82 1.57 28.91
CA GLN A 82 21.82 1.12 29.90
C GLN A 82 20.38 1.46 29.51
N LEU A 83 20.16 2.42 28.61
CA LEU A 83 18.83 2.70 28.05
C LEU A 83 18.24 1.52 27.25
N GLY A 84 19.08 0.58 26.79
CA GLY A 84 18.62 -0.67 26.16
C GLY A 84 18.29 -1.79 27.15
N ASN A 85 18.55 -1.61 28.45
CA ASN A 85 18.27 -2.63 29.46
C ASN A 85 16.76 -2.83 29.62
N VAL A 86 16.31 -4.06 29.89
CA VAL A 86 14.90 -4.40 30.15
C VAL A 86 14.30 -3.57 31.29
N VAL A 87 15.11 -3.18 32.28
CA VAL A 87 14.71 -2.30 33.40
C VAL A 87 14.28 -0.90 32.93
N THR A 88 14.78 -0.43 31.78
CA THR A 88 14.35 0.85 31.21
C THR A 88 12.87 0.86 30.85
N VAL A 89 12.29 -0.29 30.50
CA VAL A 89 10.88 -0.42 30.11
C VAL A 89 9.93 0.02 31.23
N PRO A 90 9.96 -0.57 32.45
CA PRO A 90 9.11 -0.12 33.55
C PRO A 90 9.44 1.30 34.03
N VAL A 91 10.70 1.75 33.96
CA VAL A 91 11.08 3.12 34.35
C VAL A 91 10.43 4.16 33.43
N VAL A 92 10.58 4.00 32.11
CA VAL A 92 10.00 4.93 31.12
C VAL A 92 8.47 4.87 31.15
N ALA A 93 7.89 3.67 31.32
CA ALA A 93 6.45 3.52 31.50
C ALA A 93 5.96 4.22 32.78
N GLY A 94 6.69 4.10 33.89
CA GLY A 94 6.40 4.76 35.16
C GLY A 94 6.42 6.29 35.04
N VAL A 95 7.47 6.86 34.44
CA VAL A 95 7.55 8.31 34.16
C VAL A 95 6.40 8.78 33.27
N ALA A 96 6.05 8.01 32.24
CA ALA A 96 4.90 8.32 31.41
C ALA A 96 3.58 8.27 32.19
N ALA A 97 3.39 7.32 33.11
CA ALA A 97 2.23 7.23 33.97
C ALA A 97 2.15 8.41 34.96
N LEU A 98 3.27 8.80 35.59
CA LEU A 98 3.37 9.94 36.50
C LEU A 98 3.01 11.27 35.82
N THR A 99 3.37 11.42 34.54
CA THR A 99 2.98 12.57 33.71
C THR A 99 1.56 12.46 33.13
N ARG A 100 0.74 11.53 33.64
CA ARG A 100 -0.63 11.21 33.20
C ARG A 100 -0.74 10.81 31.72
N ARG A 101 0.34 10.29 31.14
CA ARG A 101 0.40 9.77 29.76
C ARG A 101 0.23 8.25 29.74
N PHE A 102 -0.87 7.76 30.32
CA PHE A 102 -1.13 6.32 30.49
C PHE A 102 -1.07 5.50 29.19
N ARG A 103 -1.48 6.07 28.05
CA ARG A 103 -1.37 5.40 26.74
C ARG A 103 0.10 5.18 26.33
N MET A 104 0.95 6.18 26.53
CA MET A 104 2.38 6.06 26.28
C MET A 104 3.01 5.02 27.21
N ALA A 105 2.63 5.01 28.48
CA ALA A 105 3.10 4.02 29.45
C ALA A 105 2.76 2.58 29.02
N ARG A 106 1.50 2.35 28.64
CA ARG A 106 1.02 1.06 28.12
C ARG A 106 1.82 0.62 26.89
N ASP A 107 1.95 1.49 25.89
CA ASP A 107 2.59 1.16 24.61
C ASP A 107 4.09 0.85 24.80
N VAL A 108 4.78 1.59 25.67
CA VAL A 108 6.18 1.31 26.05
C VAL A 108 6.29 -0.05 26.75
N LEU A 109 5.42 -0.33 27.71
CA LEU A 109 5.46 -1.58 28.47
C LEU A 109 5.25 -2.80 27.58
N ILE A 110 4.19 -2.78 26.76
CA ILE A 110 3.86 -3.88 25.85
C ILE A 110 4.97 -4.07 24.81
N SER A 111 5.42 -2.98 24.16
CA SER A 111 6.44 -3.08 23.11
C SER A 111 7.78 -3.57 23.66
N GLY A 112 8.20 -3.05 24.83
CA GLY A 112 9.46 -3.43 25.46
C GLY A 112 9.48 -4.89 25.92
N VAL A 113 8.41 -5.37 26.57
CA VAL A 113 8.29 -6.78 27.01
C VAL A 113 8.25 -7.73 25.81
N LEU A 114 7.43 -7.42 24.78
CA LEU A 114 7.37 -8.24 23.58
C LEU A 114 8.72 -8.30 22.85
N ALA A 115 9.44 -7.18 22.77
CA ALA A 115 10.76 -7.14 22.14
C ALA A 115 11.81 -7.95 22.90
N TYR A 116 11.75 -7.94 24.23
CA TYR A 116 12.60 -8.78 25.06
C TYR A 116 12.33 -10.27 24.80
N VAL A 117 11.07 -10.70 24.90
CA VAL A 117 10.67 -12.11 24.67
C VAL A 117 10.99 -12.56 23.24
N ALA A 118 10.69 -11.73 22.24
CA ALA A 118 11.00 -12.06 20.84
C ALA A 118 12.50 -12.19 20.59
N SER A 119 13.33 -11.34 21.21
CA SER A 119 14.78 -11.44 21.08
C SER A 119 15.32 -12.73 21.69
N ASP A 120 14.74 -13.18 22.80
CA ASP A 120 15.09 -14.44 23.47
C ASP A 120 14.71 -15.66 22.61
N LEU A 121 13.50 -15.65 22.04
CA LEU A 121 13.04 -16.67 21.10
C LEU A 121 13.90 -16.73 19.83
N VAL A 122 14.28 -15.58 19.27
CA VAL A 122 15.16 -15.56 18.09
C VAL A 122 16.52 -16.16 18.45
N LYS A 123 17.09 -15.84 19.61
CA LYS A 123 18.37 -16.43 20.02
C LYS A 123 18.30 -17.95 20.12
N SER A 124 17.23 -18.50 20.70
CA SER A 124 17.10 -19.96 20.86
C SER A 124 17.04 -20.71 19.51
N VAL A 125 16.53 -20.05 18.46
CA VAL A 125 16.45 -20.61 17.10
C VAL A 125 17.73 -20.41 16.30
N VAL A 126 18.36 -19.23 16.36
CA VAL A 126 19.50 -18.90 15.48
C VAL A 126 20.83 -19.44 16.00
N GLN A 127 20.99 -19.52 17.32
CA GLN A 127 22.19 -20.03 17.99
C GLN A 127 23.54 -19.49 17.45
N ARG A 128 23.58 -18.25 16.94
CA ARG A 128 24.82 -17.60 16.48
C ARG A 128 25.70 -17.24 17.68
N GLU A 129 26.98 -17.60 17.62
CA GLU A 129 27.98 -17.22 18.64
C GLU A 129 28.28 -15.71 18.65
N ARG A 130 28.73 -15.20 19.80
CA ARG A 130 29.16 -13.80 19.99
C ARG A 130 30.59 -13.55 19.50
N PRO A 131 31.01 -12.28 19.31
CA PRO A 131 32.38 -11.93 18.88
C PRO A 131 33.51 -12.60 19.68
N VAL A 132 33.31 -12.85 20.98
CA VAL A 132 34.25 -13.56 21.87
C VAL A 132 34.64 -14.96 21.34
N GLY A 133 33.77 -15.63 20.58
CA GLY A 133 34.02 -16.95 19.98
C GLY A 133 34.63 -16.90 18.57
N LEU A 134 34.85 -15.72 18.00
CA LEU A 134 35.33 -15.55 16.63
C LEU A 134 36.80 -15.11 16.59
N VAL A 135 37.51 -15.46 15.51
CA VAL A 135 38.93 -15.09 15.27
C VAL A 135 39.04 -13.62 14.84
N VAL A 136 38.69 -12.71 15.76
CA VAL A 136 38.80 -11.25 15.59
C VAL A 136 39.44 -10.70 16.86
N GLU A 137 40.40 -9.79 16.73
CA GLU A 137 40.90 -9.03 17.89
C GLU A 137 39.76 -8.13 18.40
N VAL A 138 39.35 -8.35 19.65
CA VAL A 138 38.24 -7.62 20.27
C VAL A 138 38.75 -6.92 21.52
N ASN A 139 38.53 -5.60 21.57
CA ASN A 139 38.66 -4.83 22.80
C ASN A 139 37.42 -5.08 23.67
N PHE A 140 37.63 -5.52 24.92
CA PHE A 140 36.55 -5.75 25.89
C PHE A 140 36.59 -4.72 27.04
N PRO A 141 36.10 -3.49 26.84
CA PRO A 141 35.99 -2.51 27.93
C PRO A 141 35.19 -3.00 29.15
N GLU A 142 34.21 -3.89 28.97
CA GLU A 142 33.38 -4.49 30.04
C GLU A 142 33.79 -5.92 30.44
N GLY A 143 34.80 -6.49 29.78
CA GLY A 143 35.11 -7.93 29.86
C GLY A 143 34.32 -8.80 28.86
N PRO A 144 34.77 -10.05 28.61
CA PRO A 144 34.19 -10.92 27.59
C PRO A 144 32.81 -11.42 27.99
N VAL A 145 31.82 -11.27 27.10
CA VAL A 145 30.45 -11.75 27.32
C VAL A 145 30.16 -12.97 26.44
N THR A 146 29.97 -14.13 27.06
CA THR A 146 29.74 -15.42 26.38
C THR A 146 28.25 -15.65 26.05
N GLY A 147 27.97 -16.63 25.18
CA GLY A 147 26.61 -17.04 24.78
C GLY A 147 26.19 -16.56 23.37
N LEU A 148 24.88 -16.60 23.11
CA LEU A 148 24.31 -16.33 21.78
C LEU A 148 24.22 -14.83 21.46
N GLY A 149 24.58 -14.45 20.24
CA GLY A 149 24.74 -13.07 19.76
C GLY A 149 23.56 -12.52 18.98
N PHE A 150 22.99 -13.29 18.04
CA PHE A 150 21.91 -12.84 17.17
C PHE A 150 20.53 -13.16 17.77
N VAL A 151 19.64 -12.19 18.02
CA VAL A 151 19.75 -10.73 17.85
C VAL A 151 20.17 -10.02 19.14
N SER A 152 20.64 -8.77 19.01
CA SER A 152 20.96 -7.92 20.17
C SER A 152 19.70 -7.48 20.92
N GLY A 153 19.49 -8.02 22.12
CA GLY A 153 18.33 -7.69 22.97
C GLY A 153 18.28 -6.22 23.42
N HIS A 154 19.44 -5.61 23.73
CA HIS A 154 19.51 -4.19 24.09
C HIS A 154 19.06 -3.29 22.94
N SER A 155 19.47 -3.63 21.72
CA SER A 155 19.08 -2.90 20.50
C SER A 155 17.58 -3.07 20.22
N ALA A 156 17.04 -4.28 20.44
CA ALA A 156 15.61 -4.55 20.28
C ALA A 156 14.74 -3.79 21.27
N VAL A 157 15.10 -3.80 22.56
CA VAL A 157 14.37 -3.05 23.59
C VAL A 157 14.45 -1.54 23.31
N ALA A 158 15.64 -1.01 22.99
CA ALA A 158 15.81 0.42 22.69
C ALA A 158 14.99 0.86 21.47
N ALA A 159 14.99 0.09 20.37
CA ALA A 159 14.18 0.36 19.20
C ALA A 159 12.67 0.24 19.47
N ALA A 160 12.24 -0.74 20.27
CA ALA A 160 10.84 -0.92 20.64
C ALA A 160 10.34 0.26 21.49
N VAL A 161 11.11 0.68 22.49
CA VAL A 161 10.80 1.86 23.32
C VAL A 161 10.79 3.11 22.46
N ALA A 162 11.81 3.34 21.63
CA ALA A 162 11.87 4.50 20.73
C ALA A 162 10.66 4.55 19.79
N THR A 163 10.29 3.42 19.18
CA THR A 163 9.11 3.30 18.33
C THR A 163 7.84 3.61 19.14
N ALA A 164 7.66 3.00 20.32
CA ALA A 164 6.49 3.21 21.17
C ALA A 164 6.28 4.68 21.58
N VAL A 165 7.35 5.41 21.92
CA VAL A 165 7.26 6.80 22.40
C VAL A 165 7.11 7.84 21.29
N VAL A 166 7.59 7.56 20.08
CA VAL A 166 7.65 8.51 18.95
C VAL A 166 6.35 9.28 18.69
N PRO A 167 5.15 8.66 18.75
CA PRO A 167 3.91 9.40 18.49
C PRO A 167 3.59 10.46 19.55
N TYR A 168 4.09 10.28 20.77
CA TYR A 168 3.85 11.16 21.91
C TYR A 168 4.84 12.33 22.00
N LEU A 169 5.86 12.36 21.14
CA LEU A 169 6.94 13.35 21.19
C LEU A 169 6.84 14.43 20.08
N SER A 170 7.53 15.54 20.32
CA SER A 170 7.76 16.60 19.32
C SER A 170 8.77 16.14 18.25
N ARG A 171 8.92 16.91 17.16
CA ARG A 171 9.90 16.58 16.09
C ARG A 171 11.32 16.40 16.64
N ARG A 172 11.72 17.24 17.59
CA ARG A 172 13.03 17.15 18.26
C ARG A 172 13.11 15.91 19.15
N GLY A 173 12.09 15.65 19.97
CA GLY A 173 12.05 14.49 20.86
C GLY A 173 12.15 13.15 20.12
N ARG A 174 11.53 13.03 18.93
CA ARG A 174 11.66 11.82 18.09
C ARG A 174 13.08 11.57 17.59
N ARG A 175 13.75 12.63 17.11
CA ARG A 175 15.15 12.53 16.66
C ARG A 175 16.04 12.09 17.79
N VAL A 176 15.83 12.66 18.99
CA VAL A 176 16.56 12.26 20.20
C VAL A 176 16.28 10.80 20.54
N ALA A 177 15.02 10.34 20.56
CA ALA A 177 14.69 8.95 20.87
C ALA A 177 15.38 7.93 19.93
N TRP A 178 15.36 8.19 18.62
CA TRP A 178 16.06 7.32 17.66
C TRP A 178 17.57 7.46 17.71
N ALA A 179 18.12 8.66 17.96
CA ALA A 179 19.55 8.84 18.18
C ALA A 179 20.03 8.06 19.40
N LEU A 180 19.27 8.04 20.49
CA LEU A 180 19.56 7.23 21.67
C LEU A 180 19.50 5.74 21.36
N ALA A 181 18.48 5.26 20.63
CA ALA A 181 18.40 3.86 20.21
C ALA A 181 19.59 3.42 19.35
N TRP A 182 20.01 4.27 18.39
CA TRP A 182 21.22 4.04 17.59
C TRP A 182 22.49 4.08 18.44
N THR A 183 22.56 4.96 19.43
CA THR A 183 23.70 5.05 20.34
C THR A 183 23.82 3.80 21.21
N VAL A 184 22.71 3.27 21.72
CA VAL A 184 22.68 1.97 22.42
C VAL A 184 23.20 0.86 21.50
N ALA A 185 22.68 0.80 20.27
CA ALA A 185 23.07 -0.15 19.24
C ALA A 185 24.58 -0.12 18.94
N LEU A 186 25.13 1.05 18.65
CA LEU A 186 26.57 1.23 18.41
C LEU A 186 27.39 0.95 19.67
N GLY A 187 26.88 1.28 20.85
CA GLY A 187 27.51 0.96 22.13
C GLY A 187 27.70 -0.54 22.33
N ARG A 188 26.76 -1.38 21.87
CA ARG A 188 26.90 -2.86 21.93
C ARG A 188 27.99 -3.41 21.02
N ILE A 189 28.31 -2.70 19.93
CA ILE A 189 29.45 -3.01 19.05
C ILE A 189 30.73 -2.53 19.73
N TYR A 190 30.74 -1.31 20.25
CA TYR A 190 31.88 -0.69 20.93
C TYR A 190 32.42 -1.54 22.08
N VAL A 191 31.55 -2.08 22.95
CA VAL A 191 31.97 -2.92 24.08
C VAL A 191 32.33 -4.37 23.68
N GLY A 192 32.32 -4.68 22.37
CA GLY A 192 32.65 -6.01 21.86
C GLY A 192 31.58 -7.07 22.09
N ALA A 193 30.37 -6.69 22.49
CA ALA A 193 29.33 -7.64 22.90
C ALA A 193 28.50 -8.22 21.73
N HIS A 194 28.42 -7.51 20.61
CA HIS A 194 27.62 -7.92 19.45
C HIS A 194 28.26 -7.48 18.13
N LEU A 195 28.01 -8.24 17.06
CA LEU A 195 28.38 -7.86 15.70
C LEU A 195 27.37 -6.85 15.11
N PRO A 196 27.74 -6.06 14.08
CA PRO A 196 26.83 -5.14 13.41
C PRO A 196 25.51 -5.78 12.96
N LEU A 197 25.54 -7.02 12.44
CA LEU A 197 24.32 -7.69 11.99
C LEU A 197 23.38 -8.05 13.16
N ASP A 198 23.93 -8.39 14.33
CA ASP A 198 23.13 -8.69 15.52
C ASP A 198 22.37 -7.45 16.02
N VAL A 199 23.02 -6.29 15.92
CA VAL A 199 22.46 -4.99 16.28
C VAL A 199 21.38 -4.56 15.29
N VAL A 200 21.64 -4.70 13.98
CA VAL A 200 20.64 -4.42 12.93
C VAL A 200 19.43 -5.33 13.08
N GLY A 201 19.63 -6.63 13.33
CA GLY A 201 18.54 -7.57 13.60
C GLY A 201 17.75 -7.20 14.85
N GLY A 202 18.42 -6.76 15.92
CA GLY A 202 17.77 -6.28 17.14
C GLY A 202 16.93 -5.04 16.88
N LEU A 203 17.48 -4.01 16.24
CA LEU A 203 16.75 -2.80 15.86
C LEU A 203 15.52 -3.13 15.00
N ALA A 204 15.64 -4.06 14.05
CA ALA A 204 14.55 -4.49 13.18
C ALA A 204 13.41 -5.18 13.97
N VAL A 205 13.74 -6.07 14.92
CA VAL A 205 12.77 -6.70 15.82
C VAL A 205 12.03 -5.67 16.66
N GLY A 206 12.77 -4.77 17.31
CA GLY A 206 12.18 -3.73 18.15
C GLY A 206 11.27 -2.78 17.36
N TRP A 207 11.70 -2.39 16.17
CA TRP A 207 10.92 -1.55 15.27
C TRP A 207 9.65 -2.24 14.74
N ALA A 208 9.75 -3.53 14.37
CA ALA A 208 8.59 -4.32 13.95
C ALA A 208 7.57 -4.44 15.08
N ILE A 209 8.01 -4.79 16.30
CA ILE A 209 7.12 -4.98 17.46
C ILE A 209 6.45 -3.67 17.86
N GLY A 210 7.22 -2.57 17.96
CA GLY A 210 6.64 -1.26 18.27
C GLY A 210 5.61 -0.82 17.22
N SER A 211 5.88 -1.08 15.94
CA SER A 211 4.94 -0.80 14.85
C SER A 211 3.69 -1.69 14.93
N LEU A 212 3.84 -2.98 15.25
CA LEU A 212 2.72 -3.90 15.44
C LEU A 212 1.80 -3.45 16.58
N VAL A 213 2.39 -2.98 17.69
CA VAL A 213 1.63 -2.42 18.83
C VAL A 213 0.87 -1.16 18.43
N HIS A 214 1.49 -0.25 17.66
CA HIS A 214 0.81 0.92 17.11
C HIS A 214 -0.34 0.55 16.17
N TRP A 215 -0.17 -0.46 15.32
CA TRP A 215 -1.24 -0.93 14.45
C TRP A 215 -2.41 -1.52 15.25
N ALA A 216 -2.11 -2.38 16.25
CA ALA A 216 -3.12 -3.09 17.04
C ALA A 216 -3.86 -2.15 18.01
N LEU A 217 -3.13 -1.35 18.79
CA LEU A 217 -3.68 -0.52 19.85
C LEU A 217 -4.02 0.91 19.38
N GLY A 218 -3.45 1.32 18.25
CA GLY A 218 -3.62 2.61 17.63
C GLY A 218 -2.94 3.77 18.38
N VAL A 219 -2.72 4.85 17.65
CA VAL A 219 -2.00 6.05 18.10
C VAL A 219 -2.98 7.19 18.36
N PRO A 220 -2.81 8.04 19.40
CA PRO A 220 -3.68 9.20 19.60
C PRO A 220 -3.59 10.20 18.45
N ARG A 221 -4.74 10.67 17.96
CA ARG A 221 -4.80 11.84 17.08
C ARG A 221 -4.29 13.07 17.82
N ARG A 222 -3.42 13.85 17.17
CA ARG A 222 -2.93 15.12 17.70
C ARG A 222 -3.97 16.19 17.40
N GLU A 223 -4.43 16.88 18.44
CA GLU A 223 -5.28 18.07 18.30
C GLU A 223 -4.40 19.28 18.00
N VAL A 224 -4.74 20.04 16.97
CA VAL A 224 -4.08 21.31 16.66
C VAL A 224 -4.75 22.39 17.51
N PRO A 225 -4.01 23.10 18.38
CA PRO A 225 -4.59 24.17 19.17
C PRO A 225 -5.03 25.33 18.27
N ALA A 226 -6.25 25.84 18.46
CA ALA A 226 -6.81 26.93 17.67
C ALA A 226 -5.91 28.18 17.66
N ALA A 227 -5.26 28.50 18.78
CA ALA A 227 -4.31 29.62 18.88
C ALA A 227 -3.18 29.56 17.85
N ARG A 228 -2.70 28.35 17.50
CA ARG A 228 -1.65 28.20 16.48
C ARG A 228 -2.18 28.52 15.08
N VAL A 229 -3.40 28.11 14.77
CA VAL A 229 -4.03 28.38 13.48
C VAL A 229 -4.35 29.87 13.37
N GLN A 230 -4.83 30.48 14.45
CA GLN A 230 -5.08 31.92 14.51
C GLN A 230 -3.80 32.74 14.24
N GLN A 231 -2.68 32.42 14.91
CA GLN A 231 -1.40 33.09 14.67
C GLN A 231 -0.93 32.98 13.20
N LEU A 232 -1.22 31.84 12.56
CA LEU A 232 -0.85 31.61 11.16
C LEU A 232 -1.72 32.43 10.21
N LEU A 233 -3.02 32.50 10.46
CA LEU A 233 -3.97 33.34 9.71
C LEU A 233 -3.64 34.83 9.84
N GLU A 234 -3.35 35.30 11.06
CA GLU A 234 -2.93 36.69 11.32
C GLU A 234 -1.64 37.02 10.57
N ARG A 235 -0.65 36.13 10.58
CA ARG A 235 0.60 36.30 9.82
C ARG A 235 0.36 36.38 8.31
N PHE A 236 -0.65 35.69 7.79
CA PHE A 236 -1.04 35.74 6.39
C PHE A 236 -2.02 36.88 6.06
N GLY A 237 -2.27 37.78 7.02
CA GLY A 237 -3.08 38.98 6.82
C GLY A 237 -4.59 38.78 6.96
N LEU A 238 -5.04 37.62 7.46
CA LEU A 238 -6.46 37.33 7.68
C LEU A 238 -6.77 37.30 9.18
N SER A 239 -7.37 38.38 9.69
CA SER A 239 -7.85 38.44 11.07
C SER A 239 -9.20 37.74 11.21
N VAL A 240 -9.28 36.77 12.12
CA VAL A 240 -10.49 35.99 12.38
C VAL A 240 -10.89 36.00 13.86
N ARG A 241 -12.18 35.84 14.13
CA ARG A 241 -12.80 35.72 15.44
C ARG A 241 -13.47 34.35 15.58
N ASP A 242 -13.72 33.92 16.81
CA ASP A 242 -14.43 32.67 17.16
C ASP A 242 -13.87 31.41 16.48
N LEU A 243 -12.54 31.35 16.30
CA LEU A 243 -11.88 30.22 15.67
C LEU A 243 -12.03 28.96 16.54
N ARG A 244 -12.76 27.98 16.03
CA ARG A 244 -13.06 26.71 16.72
C ARG A 244 -12.91 25.52 15.79
N PRO A 245 -12.52 24.34 16.30
CA PRO A 245 -12.52 23.12 15.48
C PRO A 245 -13.92 22.87 14.90
N ALA A 246 -14.00 22.58 13.61
CA ALA A 246 -15.25 22.22 12.96
C ALA A 246 -15.72 20.83 13.44
N SER A 247 -17.03 20.57 13.39
CA SER A 247 -17.58 19.25 13.73
C SER A 247 -17.29 18.18 12.68
N VAL A 248 -16.89 18.60 11.47
CA VAL A 248 -16.59 17.72 10.33
C VAL A 248 -15.20 17.10 10.53
N ALA A 249 -15.09 15.79 10.37
CA ALA A 249 -13.82 15.09 10.47
C ALA A 249 -13.15 14.97 9.09
N ALA A 250 -12.03 15.67 8.88
CA ALA A 250 -11.21 15.50 7.68
C ALA A 250 -10.04 14.52 7.93
N ARG A 251 -9.59 13.84 6.87
CA ARG A 251 -8.50 12.84 6.96
C ARG A 251 -7.10 13.44 6.88
N SER A 252 -6.92 14.45 6.03
CA SER A 252 -5.63 15.07 5.68
C SER A 252 -5.48 16.50 6.20
N SER A 253 -6.53 17.07 6.80
CA SER A 253 -6.51 18.44 7.34
C SER A 253 -7.24 18.51 8.68
N HIS A 254 -7.00 19.60 9.41
CA HIS A 254 -7.72 19.96 10.61
C HIS A 254 -8.68 21.11 10.27
N PRO A 255 -10.00 20.85 10.17
CA PRO A 255 -10.94 21.87 9.80
C PRO A 255 -11.32 22.73 11.00
N PHE A 256 -11.43 24.03 10.77
CA PHE A 256 -11.87 25.03 11.73
C PHE A 256 -12.98 25.88 11.10
N GLU A 257 -13.85 26.39 11.96
CA GLU A 257 -14.80 27.44 11.61
C GLU A 257 -14.31 28.75 12.24
N ALA A 258 -14.45 29.84 11.50
CA ALA A 258 -14.11 31.17 11.98
C ALA A 258 -15.06 32.22 11.41
N VAL A 259 -15.00 33.44 11.94
CA VAL A 259 -15.70 34.61 11.38
C VAL A 259 -14.67 35.69 11.07
N ASP A 260 -14.72 36.28 9.88
CA ASP A 260 -13.81 37.37 9.51
C ASP A 260 -14.23 38.72 10.10
N GLY A 261 -13.40 39.76 9.92
CA GLY A 261 -13.72 41.11 10.38
C GLY A 261 -14.97 41.75 9.76
N ARG A 262 -15.52 41.17 8.67
CA ARG A 262 -16.74 41.62 7.98
C ARG A 262 -17.97 40.79 8.38
N GLY A 263 -17.85 39.84 9.31
CA GLY A 263 -18.94 38.97 9.73
C GLY A 263 -19.20 37.76 8.82
N ARG A 264 -18.34 37.51 7.82
CA ARG A 264 -18.47 36.33 6.94
C ARG A 264 -18.02 35.08 7.68
N ARG A 265 -18.82 34.00 7.58
CA ARG A 265 -18.46 32.68 8.11
C ARG A 265 -17.45 32.01 7.19
N LEU A 266 -16.36 31.51 7.77
CA LEU A 266 -15.24 30.92 7.06
C LEU A 266 -15.07 29.45 7.44
N TYR A 267 -14.71 28.64 6.45
CA TYR A 267 -14.19 27.30 6.63
C TYR A 267 -12.68 27.32 6.42
N VAL A 268 -11.92 27.01 7.46
CA VAL A 268 -10.46 27.04 7.47
C VAL A 268 -9.93 25.61 7.53
N LYS A 269 -9.34 25.13 6.45
CA LYS A 269 -8.58 23.88 6.43
C LYS A 269 -7.15 24.18 6.86
N PHE A 270 -6.72 23.67 8.01
CA PHE A 270 -5.33 23.69 8.41
C PHE A 270 -4.64 22.40 7.99
N LEU A 271 -3.68 22.50 7.08
CA LEU A 271 -2.80 21.41 6.68
C LEU A 271 -1.57 21.45 7.58
N GLU A 272 -1.42 20.45 8.44
CA GLU A 272 -0.23 20.31 9.27
C GLU A 272 0.81 19.50 8.49
N PRO A 273 2.12 19.84 8.55
CA PRO A 273 3.10 19.09 7.77
C PRO A 273 3.17 17.70 8.36
N ASP A 274 2.67 16.74 7.58
CA ASP A 274 2.26 15.47 8.11
C ASP A 274 3.49 14.76 8.66
N ARG A 275 3.29 14.03 9.75
CA ARG A 275 4.36 13.22 10.36
C ARG A 275 4.77 12.06 9.43
N PHE A 276 3.95 11.72 8.44
CA PHE A 276 4.13 10.64 7.48
C PHE A 276 4.35 11.08 6.02
N GLU A 277 4.27 12.37 5.70
CA GLU A 277 4.54 12.90 4.34
C GLU A 277 5.96 12.60 3.84
N ARG A 278 6.89 12.22 4.73
CA ARG A 278 8.23 11.69 4.39
C ARG A 278 8.42 10.19 4.65
N ASP A 279 7.36 9.45 4.98
CA ASP A 279 7.48 8.01 5.11
C ASP A 279 7.42 7.37 3.72
N TRP A 280 8.59 7.25 3.11
CA TRP A 280 8.79 6.57 1.84
C TRP A 280 8.16 5.16 1.85
N LEU A 281 7.97 4.53 3.01
CA LEU A 281 7.28 3.25 3.16
C LEU A 281 5.80 3.32 2.81
N TYR A 282 5.10 4.39 3.21
CA TYR A 282 3.72 4.60 2.79
C TYR A 282 3.64 4.77 1.27
N ARG A 283 4.59 5.52 0.70
CA ARG A 283 4.69 5.74 -0.75
C ARG A 283 4.94 4.43 -1.49
N LEU A 284 5.90 3.63 -1.01
CA LEU A 284 6.21 2.32 -1.56
C LEU A 284 5.01 1.38 -1.47
N TRP A 285 4.33 1.32 -0.33
CA TRP A 285 3.12 0.52 -0.18
C TRP A 285 2.01 0.96 -1.14
N ARG A 286 1.73 2.26 -1.26
CA ARG A 286 0.70 2.76 -2.18
C ARG A 286 1.06 2.50 -3.64
N LEU A 287 2.33 2.64 -4.00
CA LEU A 287 2.86 2.30 -5.32
C LEU A 287 2.63 0.82 -5.64
N LEU A 288 2.90 -0.07 -4.68
CA LEU A 288 2.74 -1.52 -4.85
C LEU A 288 1.26 -1.95 -4.86
N ALA A 289 0.46 -1.46 -3.91
CA ALA A 289 -0.91 -1.92 -3.69
C ALA A 289 -1.93 -1.29 -4.63
N VAL A 290 -1.74 -0.02 -4.99
CA VAL A 290 -2.76 0.76 -5.71
C VAL A 290 -2.23 1.28 -7.05
N ARG A 291 -0.94 1.64 -7.17
CA ARG A 291 -0.32 2.32 -8.34
C ARG A 291 -1.21 3.44 -8.93
N ASP A 292 -2.07 3.98 -8.06
CA ASP A 292 -2.91 5.13 -8.31
C ASP A 292 -2.37 6.22 -7.39
N ILE A 293 -1.65 7.13 -8.02
CA ILE A 293 -1.14 8.30 -7.36
C ILE A 293 -2.24 9.35 -7.47
N LYS A 294 -3.35 9.16 -6.72
CA LYS A 294 -4.32 10.23 -6.46
C LYS A 294 -3.70 11.43 -5.73
N ASP A 295 -2.44 11.32 -5.27
CA ASP A 295 -1.74 12.38 -4.54
C ASP A 295 -0.31 12.56 -5.10
N ALA A 296 -0.17 12.89 -6.38
CA ALA A 296 1.14 13.35 -6.88
C ALA A 296 1.57 14.60 -6.11
N ASP A 297 0.57 15.35 -5.64
CA ASP A 297 0.69 16.57 -4.85
C ASP A 297 1.01 16.32 -3.37
N ALA A 298 0.87 15.10 -2.83
CA ALA A 298 1.31 14.80 -1.44
C ALA A 298 2.84 14.87 -1.24
N VAL A 299 3.60 15.07 -2.33
CA VAL A 299 5.05 15.30 -2.30
C VAL A 299 5.38 16.80 -2.37
N ALA A 300 4.43 17.62 -2.80
CA ALA A 300 4.59 19.05 -2.90
C ALA A 300 4.73 19.66 -1.49
N PRO A 301 5.54 20.71 -1.31
CA PRO A 301 5.52 21.52 -0.10
C PRO A 301 4.07 21.91 0.25
N LEU A 302 3.71 21.91 1.53
CA LEU A 302 2.32 22.17 1.94
C LEU A 302 1.73 23.48 1.38
N GLY A 303 2.56 24.52 1.23
CA GLY A 303 2.15 25.77 0.60
C GLY A 303 1.68 25.52 -0.84
N GLN A 304 2.42 24.73 -1.61
CA GLN A 304 2.05 24.33 -2.96
C GLN A 304 0.80 23.44 -2.96
N GLN A 305 0.61 22.54 -1.98
CA GLN A 305 -0.63 21.76 -1.87
C GLN A 305 -1.86 22.66 -1.65
N ALA A 306 -1.74 23.63 -0.73
CA ALA A 306 -2.81 24.58 -0.44
C ALA A 306 -3.12 25.48 -1.65
N GLU A 307 -2.07 26.00 -2.30
CA GLU A 307 -2.19 26.81 -3.52
C GLU A 307 -2.79 26.00 -4.67
N HIS A 308 -2.39 24.73 -4.83
CA HIS A 308 -2.95 23.84 -5.84
C HIS A 308 -4.44 23.58 -5.61
N GLU A 309 -4.86 23.22 -4.39
CA GLU A 309 -6.29 23.07 -4.05
C GLU A 309 -7.07 24.34 -4.41
N ALA A 310 -6.53 25.51 -4.06
CA ALA A 310 -7.15 26.79 -4.37
C ALA A 310 -7.25 27.07 -5.86
N VAL A 311 -6.17 26.88 -6.61
CA VAL A 311 -6.12 27.11 -8.06
C VAL A 311 -7.10 26.18 -8.77
N VAL A 312 -7.17 24.90 -8.41
CA VAL A 312 -8.11 23.95 -9.02
C VAL A 312 -9.56 24.32 -8.68
N ALA A 313 -9.86 24.66 -7.43
CA ALA A 313 -11.20 25.08 -7.02
C ALA A 313 -11.65 26.39 -7.70
N MET A 314 -10.75 27.36 -7.84
CA MET A 314 -10.99 28.61 -8.57
C MET A 314 -11.17 28.36 -10.07
N THR A 315 -10.35 27.48 -10.67
CA THR A 315 -10.46 27.11 -12.10
C THR A 315 -11.81 26.45 -12.37
N ALA A 316 -12.23 25.50 -11.53
CA ALA A 316 -13.54 24.87 -11.64
C ALA A 316 -14.67 25.92 -11.54
N ARG A 317 -14.55 26.86 -10.60
CA ARG A 317 -15.51 27.96 -10.43
C ARG A 317 -15.64 28.85 -11.67
N GLU A 318 -14.52 29.21 -12.27
CA GLU A 318 -14.49 30.04 -13.49
C GLU A 318 -15.20 29.35 -14.66
N HIS A 319 -15.16 28.01 -14.69
CA HIS A 319 -15.89 27.20 -15.68
C HIS A 319 -17.34 26.89 -15.27
N GLY A 320 -17.87 27.59 -14.28
CA GLY A 320 -19.28 27.51 -13.87
C GLY A 320 -19.60 26.40 -12.87
N VAL A 321 -18.62 25.64 -12.40
CA VAL A 321 -18.83 24.66 -11.31
C VAL A 321 -19.13 25.43 -10.03
N SER A 322 -20.18 25.04 -9.31
CA SER A 322 -20.54 25.63 -8.03
C SER A 322 -19.56 25.14 -6.94
N THR A 323 -18.58 25.97 -6.61
CA THR A 323 -17.58 25.71 -5.55
C THR A 323 -17.52 26.86 -4.55
N PRO A 324 -17.11 26.64 -3.28
CA PRO A 324 -16.94 27.72 -2.31
C PRO A 324 -15.86 28.72 -2.77
N PRO A 325 -16.11 30.04 -2.68
CA PRO A 325 -15.08 31.04 -2.90
C PRO A 325 -13.87 30.81 -1.99
N VAL A 326 -12.68 30.74 -2.59
CA VAL A 326 -11.41 30.64 -1.85
C VAL A 326 -10.91 32.05 -1.55
N LEU A 327 -10.65 32.34 -0.27
CA LEU A 327 -10.21 33.66 0.20
C LEU A 327 -8.71 33.74 0.45
N LEU A 328 -8.10 32.65 0.91
CA LEU A 328 -6.68 32.58 1.23
C LEU A 328 -6.21 31.14 1.08
N ALA A 329 -5.11 30.92 0.36
CA ALA A 329 -4.41 29.65 0.35
C ALA A 329 -2.92 29.91 0.40
N ARG A 330 -2.28 29.51 1.50
CA ARG A 330 -0.86 29.81 1.73
C ARG A 330 -0.27 28.86 2.76
N GLY A 331 1.03 28.59 2.64
CA GLY A 331 1.74 27.78 3.63
C GLY A 331 3.20 28.12 3.77
N ASP A 332 3.77 27.65 4.86
CA ASP A 332 5.20 27.70 5.17
C ASP A 332 5.67 26.37 5.76
N GLU A 333 6.92 26.30 6.24
CA GLU A 333 7.48 25.07 6.85
C GLU A 333 6.74 24.61 8.12
N ARG A 334 5.93 25.48 8.73
CA ARG A 334 5.21 25.25 9.99
C ARG A 334 3.76 24.81 9.76
N GLY A 335 3.21 25.01 8.56
CA GLY A 335 1.89 24.55 8.14
C GLY A 335 1.33 25.34 6.97
N ALA A 336 0.21 24.88 6.41
CA ALA A 336 -0.53 25.60 5.38
C ALA A 336 -2.01 25.74 5.76
N VAL A 337 -2.66 26.73 5.17
CA VAL A 337 -4.10 26.97 5.32
C VAL A 337 -4.74 27.16 3.95
N VAL A 338 -5.93 26.60 3.81
CA VAL A 338 -6.89 26.94 2.75
C VAL A 338 -8.13 27.47 3.45
N VAL A 339 -8.51 28.71 3.12
CA VAL A 339 -9.65 29.41 3.70
C VAL A 339 -10.68 29.63 2.62
N GLN A 340 -11.89 29.13 2.85
CA GLN A 340 -13.04 29.21 1.97
C GLN A 340 -14.20 29.88 2.69
N GLU A 341 -15.14 30.44 1.94
CA GLU A 341 -16.43 30.82 2.53
C GLU A 341 -17.19 29.57 2.97
N TYR A 342 -17.84 29.65 4.12
CA TYR A 342 -18.59 28.54 4.68
C TYR A 342 -19.89 28.33 3.90
N VAL A 343 -20.08 27.13 3.35
CA VAL A 343 -21.32 26.75 2.67
C VAL A 343 -22.29 26.15 3.70
N VAL A 344 -23.50 26.71 3.79
CA VAL A 344 -24.58 26.18 4.62
C VAL A 344 -25.35 25.15 3.80
N GLY A 345 -25.09 23.86 4.04
CA GLY A 345 -25.76 22.77 3.34
C GLY A 345 -25.52 21.42 4.01
N ARG A 346 -26.24 20.40 3.55
CA ARG A 346 -26.09 18.98 3.96
C ARG A 346 -25.38 18.21 2.85
N GLY A 347 -24.53 17.25 3.22
CA GLY A 347 -23.95 16.32 2.25
C GLY A 347 -25.02 15.40 1.65
N LEU A 348 -24.84 14.92 0.42
CA LEU A 348 -25.78 13.96 -0.19
C LEU A 348 -25.90 12.66 0.62
N ASP A 349 -24.88 12.31 1.40
CA ASP A 349 -24.88 11.17 2.32
C ASP A 349 -25.79 11.37 3.54
N GLU A 350 -26.08 12.63 3.90
CA GLU A 350 -26.98 12.98 5.00
C GLU A 350 -28.46 13.07 4.57
N LEU A 351 -28.74 13.15 3.26
CA LEU A 351 -30.10 13.21 2.72
C LEU A 351 -30.80 11.84 2.80
N THR A 352 -32.12 11.84 3.00
CA THR A 352 -32.93 10.61 2.94
C THR A 352 -33.08 10.13 1.49
N THR A 353 -33.49 8.88 1.30
CA THR A 353 -33.69 8.32 -0.04
C THR A 353 -34.76 9.08 -0.85
N ASP A 354 -35.78 9.62 -0.18
CA ASP A 354 -36.84 10.40 -0.83
C ASP A 354 -36.37 11.81 -1.25
N GLU A 355 -35.41 12.40 -0.52
CA GLU A 355 -34.78 13.67 -0.88
C GLU A 355 -33.87 13.53 -2.13
N LEU A 356 -33.34 12.33 -2.40
CA LEU A 356 -32.47 12.02 -3.55
C LEU A 356 -33.27 11.78 -4.84
N THR A 357 -33.99 12.81 -5.27
CA THR A 357 -34.85 12.78 -6.47
C THR A 357 -34.04 12.70 -7.78
N PRO A 358 -34.66 12.21 -8.89
CA PRO A 358 -34.04 12.23 -10.21
C PRO A 358 -33.55 13.62 -10.64
N GLU A 359 -34.30 14.66 -10.28
CA GLU A 359 -33.95 16.05 -10.61
C GLU A 359 -32.71 16.53 -9.85
N LEU A 360 -32.61 16.22 -8.55
CA LEU A 360 -31.41 16.54 -7.78
C LEU A 360 -30.19 15.79 -8.34
N LEU A 361 -30.33 14.51 -8.67
CA LEU A 361 -29.24 13.72 -9.26
C LEU A 361 -28.78 14.29 -10.61
N ARG A 362 -29.71 14.77 -11.45
CA ARG A 362 -29.34 15.47 -12.69
C ARG A 362 -28.53 16.73 -12.41
N ARG A 363 -28.91 17.55 -11.44
CA ARG A 363 -28.14 18.75 -11.04
C ARG A 363 -26.75 18.39 -10.53
N VAL A 364 -26.63 17.29 -9.78
CA VAL A 364 -25.34 16.76 -9.34
C VAL A 364 -24.48 16.36 -10.55
N PHE A 365 -25.01 15.56 -11.49
CA PHE A 365 -24.29 15.18 -12.70
C PHE A 365 -24.00 16.35 -13.64
N GLN A 366 -24.78 17.44 -13.60
CA GLN A 366 -24.45 18.67 -14.32
C GLN A 366 -23.17 19.31 -13.77
N GLN A 367 -22.96 19.31 -12.45
CA GLN A 367 -21.67 19.76 -11.88
C GLN A 367 -20.51 18.87 -12.34
N VAL A 368 -20.73 17.55 -12.46
CA VAL A 368 -19.75 16.61 -13.00
C VAL A 368 -19.45 16.89 -14.49
N ALA A 369 -20.48 17.20 -15.28
CA ALA A 369 -20.32 17.56 -16.68
C ALA A 369 -19.46 18.82 -16.84
N LEU A 370 -19.68 19.84 -15.98
CA LEU A 370 -18.88 21.07 -15.96
C LEU A 370 -17.43 20.80 -15.56
N LEU A 371 -17.18 19.97 -14.53
CA LEU A 371 -15.83 19.53 -14.16
C LEU A 371 -15.12 18.83 -15.33
N ARG A 372 -15.82 17.93 -16.02
CA ARG A 372 -15.28 17.22 -17.20
C ARG A 372 -14.98 18.17 -18.36
N ALA A 373 -15.86 19.13 -18.63
CA ALA A 373 -15.66 20.15 -19.65
C ALA A 373 -14.44 21.03 -19.33
N ALA A 374 -14.23 21.36 -18.05
CA ALA A 374 -13.07 22.09 -17.56
C ALA A 374 -11.78 21.25 -17.48
N ARG A 375 -11.83 19.95 -17.82
CA ARG A 375 -10.73 18.99 -17.63
C ARG A 375 -10.21 18.95 -16.18
N VAL A 376 -11.12 19.08 -15.22
CA VAL A 376 -10.81 18.99 -13.78
C VAL A 376 -11.30 17.63 -13.25
N ALA A 377 -10.38 16.80 -12.78
CA ALA A 377 -10.73 15.61 -12.01
C ALA A 377 -10.65 15.94 -10.51
N HIS A 378 -11.71 15.67 -9.76
CA HIS A 378 -11.82 15.90 -8.33
C HIS A 378 -11.07 14.86 -7.48
N HIS A 379 -10.98 13.60 -7.95
CA HIS A 379 -10.35 12.43 -7.32
C HIS A 379 -10.89 11.96 -5.95
N ASP A 380 -11.69 12.78 -5.26
CA ASP A 380 -12.42 12.41 -4.03
C ASP A 380 -13.92 12.73 -4.15
N LEU A 381 -14.51 12.51 -5.34
CA LEU A 381 -15.89 12.86 -5.63
C LEU A 381 -16.86 11.80 -5.10
N VAL A 382 -17.18 11.88 -3.81
CA VAL A 382 -18.14 11.02 -3.10
C VAL A 382 -19.38 11.81 -2.70
N ALA A 383 -20.43 11.13 -2.22
CA ALA A 383 -21.68 11.77 -1.80
C ALA A 383 -21.47 12.88 -0.74
N SER A 384 -20.50 12.70 0.17
CA SER A 384 -20.17 13.71 1.20
C SER A 384 -19.41 14.93 0.66
N SER A 385 -18.82 14.84 -0.54
CA SER A 385 -18.10 15.94 -1.21
C SER A 385 -19.04 16.85 -2.01
N VAL A 386 -20.35 16.58 -1.96
CA VAL A 386 -21.38 17.34 -2.63
C VAL A 386 -22.39 17.82 -1.60
N LEU A 387 -22.44 19.13 -1.40
CA LEU A 387 -23.36 19.79 -0.48
C LEU A 387 -24.60 20.28 -1.23
N VAL A 388 -25.74 20.20 -0.56
CA VAL A 388 -27.02 20.73 -1.03
C VAL A 388 -27.57 21.68 0.02
N ASP A 389 -27.90 22.90 -0.40
CA ASP A 389 -28.53 23.89 0.47
C ASP A 389 -30.06 23.69 0.56
N ALA A 390 -30.73 24.51 1.36
CA ALA A 390 -32.18 24.43 1.56
C ALA A 390 -32.98 24.69 0.27
N GLU A 391 -32.39 25.39 -0.70
CA GLU A 391 -33.00 25.70 -1.99
C GLU A 391 -32.71 24.62 -3.07
N GLY A 392 -31.97 23.56 -2.72
CA GLY A 392 -31.62 22.48 -3.65
C GLY A 392 -30.52 22.86 -4.65
N ARG A 393 -29.71 23.87 -4.34
CA ARG A 393 -28.51 24.20 -5.11
C ARG A 393 -27.37 23.29 -4.68
N VAL A 394 -26.65 22.78 -5.66
CA VAL A 394 -25.55 21.84 -5.48
C VAL A 394 -24.24 22.59 -5.42
N CYS A 395 -23.37 22.26 -4.47
CA CYS A 395 -22.01 22.80 -4.35
C CYS A 395 -21.01 21.65 -4.16
N VAL A 396 -19.98 21.61 -5.00
CA VAL A 396 -18.88 20.65 -4.89
C VAL A 396 -17.81 21.22 -3.96
N VAL A 397 -17.37 20.42 -3.00
CA VAL A 397 -16.36 20.79 -1.99
C VAL A 397 -15.23 19.76 -1.96
N ASP A 398 -14.13 20.09 -1.27
CA ASP A 398 -12.98 19.19 -1.07
C ASP A 398 -12.09 18.90 -2.28
N PHE A 399 -11.65 19.97 -2.96
CA PHE A 399 -10.67 19.94 -4.06
C PHE A 399 -9.22 19.60 -3.66
N GLY A 400 -8.97 19.12 -2.44
CA GLY A 400 -7.62 18.88 -1.92
C GLY A 400 -6.82 17.84 -2.72
N ASN A 401 -7.49 16.92 -3.41
CA ASN A 401 -6.87 15.90 -4.27
C ASN A 401 -7.12 16.14 -5.77
N ALA A 402 -7.73 17.27 -6.12
CA ALA A 402 -8.19 17.54 -7.46
C ALA A 402 -7.01 17.87 -8.40
N LEU A 403 -7.18 17.55 -9.67
CA LEU A 403 -6.19 17.70 -10.73
C LEU A 403 -6.76 18.56 -11.87
N ASN A 404 -6.00 19.56 -12.30
CA ASN A 404 -6.29 20.32 -13.51
C ASN A 404 -5.61 19.68 -14.74
N GLY A 405 -6.21 19.81 -15.92
CA GLY A 405 -5.71 19.18 -17.15
C GLY A 405 -5.79 17.65 -17.11
N ALA A 406 -6.79 17.11 -16.42
CA ALA A 406 -6.98 15.67 -16.22
C ALA A 406 -7.15 14.92 -17.55
N ASP A 407 -6.66 13.68 -17.62
CA ASP A 407 -6.92 12.77 -18.74
C ASP A 407 -8.30 12.09 -18.61
N ASP A 408 -8.73 11.39 -19.67
CA ASP A 408 -10.07 10.80 -19.71
C ASP A 408 -10.26 9.70 -18.66
N ASP A 409 -9.19 9.01 -18.28
CA ASP A 409 -9.19 7.98 -17.25
C ASP A 409 -9.46 8.58 -15.87
N ALA A 410 -8.82 9.71 -15.53
CA ALA A 410 -9.05 10.43 -14.28
C ALA A 410 -10.50 10.94 -14.19
N LEU A 411 -11.01 11.54 -15.26
CA LEU A 411 -12.41 12.01 -15.34
C LEU A 411 -13.42 10.86 -15.22
N ALA A 412 -13.13 9.71 -15.85
CA ALA A 412 -13.96 8.51 -15.73
C ALA A 412 -13.92 7.92 -14.30
N GLY A 413 -12.78 8.05 -13.61
CA GLY A 413 -12.62 7.67 -12.21
C GLY A 413 -13.58 8.40 -11.28
N ASP A 414 -13.78 9.71 -11.46
CA ASP A 414 -14.72 10.49 -10.65
C ASP A 414 -16.18 10.13 -10.89
N VAL A 415 -16.55 9.89 -12.15
CA VAL A 415 -17.90 9.41 -12.48
C VAL A 415 -18.15 8.07 -11.79
N ALA A 416 -17.18 7.15 -11.85
CA ALA A 416 -17.29 5.86 -11.19
C ALA A 416 -17.42 6.01 -9.66
N GLU A 417 -16.58 6.84 -9.05
CA GLU A 417 -16.59 7.07 -7.60
C GLU A 417 -17.94 7.63 -7.13
N LEU A 418 -18.45 8.66 -7.80
CA LEU A 418 -19.70 9.29 -7.44
C LEU A 418 -20.89 8.36 -7.66
N MET A 419 -20.96 7.67 -8.80
CA MET A 419 -22.03 6.70 -9.07
C MET A 419 -22.04 5.57 -8.04
N ALA A 420 -20.87 5.04 -7.68
CA ALA A 420 -20.75 4.01 -6.65
C ALA A 420 -21.17 4.52 -5.27
N SER A 421 -20.78 5.74 -4.90
CA SER A 421 -21.17 6.36 -3.64
C SER A 421 -22.68 6.63 -3.55
N LEU A 422 -23.32 7.04 -4.65
CA LEU A 422 -24.77 7.28 -4.72
C LEU A 422 -25.55 5.96 -4.72
N ALA A 423 -25.06 4.92 -5.39
CA ALA A 423 -25.71 3.60 -5.43
C ALA A 423 -25.83 2.92 -4.05
N LEU A 424 -25.04 3.34 -3.06
CA LEU A 424 -25.19 2.92 -1.66
C LEU A 424 -26.40 3.59 -0.96
N ARG A 425 -26.93 4.69 -1.51
CA ARG A 425 -27.98 5.52 -0.91
C ARG A 425 -29.33 5.39 -1.61
N VAL A 426 -29.31 5.22 -2.93
CA VAL A 426 -30.50 5.19 -3.79
C VAL A 426 -30.41 4.03 -4.79
N ASP A 427 -31.49 3.77 -5.52
CA ASP A 427 -31.56 2.73 -6.54
C ASP A 427 -30.45 2.91 -7.60
N PRO A 428 -29.56 1.91 -7.81
CA PRO A 428 -28.54 1.96 -8.85
C PRO A 428 -29.07 2.21 -10.26
N ALA A 429 -30.31 1.79 -10.57
CA ALA A 429 -30.93 2.08 -11.87
C ALA A 429 -31.18 3.58 -12.05
N LEU A 430 -31.67 4.26 -11.01
CA LEU A 430 -31.91 5.70 -11.04
C LEU A 430 -30.60 6.49 -11.19
N VAL A 431 -29.53 6.08 -10.50
CA VAL A 431 -28.19 6.69 -10.64
C VAL A 431 -27.70 6.53 -12.08
N THR A 432 -27.84 5.33 -12.65
CA THR A 432 -27.42 5.02 -14.02
C THR A 432 -28.18 5.87 -15.04
N ASP A 433 -29.50 5.92 -14.94
CA ASP A 433 -30.35 6.66 -15.87
C ASP A 433 -30.05 8.18 -15.80
N SER A 434 -29.88 8.72 -14.59
CA SER A 434 -29.53 10.14 -14.40
C SER A 434 -28.13 10.47 -14.95
N ALA A 435 -27.16 9.57 -14.76
CA ALA A 435 -25.81 9.75 -15.28
C ALA A 435 -25.77 9.69 -16.81
N ILE A 436 -26.43 8.70 -17.42
CA ILE A 436 -26.50 8.57 -18.89
C ILE A 436 -27.20 9.79 -19.49
N HIS A 437 -28.27 10.28 -18.86
CA HIS A 437 -29.02 11.43 -19.36
C HIS A 437 -28.18 12.71 -19.45
N VAL A 438 -27.29 12.95 -18.47
CA VAL A 438 -26.50 14.19 -18.41
C VAL A 438 -25.10 14.04 -19.02
N LEU A 439 -24.42 12.94 -18.75
CA LEU A 439 -23.02 12.72 -19.17
C LEU A 439 -22.92 11.99 -20.51
N GLY A 440 -23.97 11.30 -20.94
CA GLY A 440 -23.99 10.45 -22.14
C GLY A 440 -23.45 9.04 -21.91
N SER A 441 -23.76 8.15 -22.85
CA SER A 441 -23.40 6.72 -22.81
C SER A 441 -21.90 6.48 -22.74
N ASP A 442 -21.11 7.23 -23.52
CA ASP A 442 -19.65 7.03 -23.60
C ASP A 442 -18.96 7.35 -22.27
N ALA A 443 -19.39 8.42 -21.61
CA ALA A 443 -18.88 8.83 -20.31
C ALA A 443 -19.15 7.78 -19.22
N VAL A 444 -20.35 7.20 -19.22
CA VAL A 444 -20.77 6.17 -18.26
C VAL A 444 -20.11 4.82 -18.58
N ALA A 445 -19.99 4.46 -19.86
CA ALA A 445 -19.25 3.28 -20.30
C ALA A 445 -17.78 3.36 -19.87
N GLY A 446 -17.15 4.52 -20.04
CA GLY A 446 -15.77 4.78 -19.61
C GLY A 446 -15.55 4.69 -18.10
N ALA A 447 -16.60 4.91 -17.28
CA ALA A 447 -16.55 4.81 -15.82
C ALA A 447 -16.69 3.37 -15.30
N LEU A 448 -17.29 2.47 -16.08
CA LEU A 448 -17.52 1.06 -15.73
C LEU A 448 -16.28 0.29 -15.22
N PRO A 449 -15.07 0.52 -15.76
CA PRO A 449 -13.80 0.02 -15.22
C PRO A 449 -13.48 0.48 -13.79
N GLY A 450 -13.84 1.73 -13.46
CA GLY A 450 -13.61 2.34 -12.15
C GLY A 450 -14.56 1.83 -11.07
N LEU A 451 -15.68 1.20 -11.48
CA LEU A 451 -16.67 0.59 -10.59
C LEU A 451 -16.19 -0.76 -10.03
N MET A 452 -14.97 -0.80 -9.50
CA MET A 452 -14.40 -1.96 -8.81
C MET A 452 -14.06 -1.58 -7.37
N PRO A 453 -14.22 -2.48 -6.39
CA PRO A 453 -13.95 -2.15 -4.99
C PRO A 453 -12.56 -1.56 -4.73
N LEU A 454 -11.54 -1.98 -5.48
CA LEU A 454 -10.16 -1.52 -5.31
C LEU A 454 -9.83 -0.21 -6.05
N ALA A 455 -10.64 0.21 -7.02
CA ALA A 455 -10.50 1.51 -7.69
C ALA A 455 -11.20 2.62 -6.90
N LEU A 456 -12.21 2.25 -6.10
CA LEU A 456 -12.99 3.18 -5.30
C LEU A 456 -12.23 3.66 -4.04
N SER A 457 -12.65 4.82 -3.52
CA SER A 457 -12.15 5.38 -2.27
C SER A 457 -12.38 4.43 -1.09
N ALA A 458 -11.63 4.61 -0.01
CA ALA A 458 -11.77 3.77 1.17
C ALA A 458 -13.17 3.85 1.82
N VAL A 459 -13.86 4.99 1.70
CA VAL A 459 -15.21 5.18 2.26
C VAL A 459 -16.22 4.42 1.43
N THR A 460 -16.26 4.67 0.12
CA THR A 460 -17.17 3.97 -0.80
C THR A 460 -16.93 2.45 -0.77
N ARG A 461 -15.66 2.02 -0.74
CA ARG A 461 -15.30 0.59 -0.59
C ARG A 461 -15.78 -0.02 0.72
N ALA A 462 -15.78 0.74 1.83
CA ALA A 462 -16.28 0.24 3.11
C ALA A 462 -17.79 -0.02 3.04
N GLY A 463 -18.56 0.94 2.50
CA GLY A 463 -20.01 0.78 2.30
C GLY A 463 -20.35 -0.37 1.34
N ILE A 464 -19.61 -0.51 0.23
CA ILE A 464 -19.79 -1.65 -0.71
C ILE A 464 -19.42 -2.99 -0.05
N ARG A 465 -18.50 -3.01 0.91
CA ARG A 465 -18.17 -4.25 1.62
C ARG A 465 -19.34 -4.72 2.49
N GLU A 466 -20.11 -3.78 3.04
CA GLU A 466 -21.33 -4.05 3.83
C GLU A 466 -22.48 -4.51 2.94
N ASP A 467 -22.67 -3.87 1.77
CA ASP A 467 -23.70 -4.26 0.79
C ASP A 467 -23.08 -4.42 -0.61
N ARG A 468 -22.53 -5.62 -0.87
CA ARG A 468 -21.86 -5.93 -2.15
C ARG A 468 -22.82 -5.93 -3.33
N ALA A 469 -24.08 -6.26 -3.09
CA ALA A 469 -25.09 -6.38 -4.15
C ALA A 469 -25.32 -5.04 -4.86
N ARG A 470 -25.18 -3.91 -4.16
CA ARG A 470 -25.36 -2.57 -4.76
C ARG A 470 -24.40 -2.29 -5.91
N LEU A 471 -23.13 -2.67 -5.77
CA LEU A 471 -22.15 -2.46 -6.84
C LEU A 471 -22.46 -3.34 -8.05
N ASP A 472 -22.88 -4.59 -7.81
CA ASP A 472 -23.24 -5.52 -8.89
C ASP A 472 -24.52 -5.07 -9.60
N LEU A 473 -25.52 -4.58 -8.85
CA LEU A 473 -26.73 -3.96 -9.41
C LEU A 473 -26.41 -2.71 -10.24
N LEU A 474 -25.50 -1.84 -9.79
CA LEU A 474 -25.05 -0.67 -10.55
C LEU A 474 -24.35 -1.09 -11.85
N ARG A 475 -23.39 -2.02 -11.76
CA ARG A 475 -22.64 -2.55 -12.92
C ARG A 475 -23.58 -3.26 -13.91
N GLY A 476 -24.58 -3.96 -13.41
CA GLY A 476 -25.61 -4.64 -14.20
C GLY A 476 -26.62 -3.68 -14.82
N ALA A 477 -27.00 -2.61 -14.13
CA ALA A 477 -27.84 -1.55 -14.69
C ALA A 477 -27.14 -0.86 -15.86
N ILE A 478 -25.88 -0.43 -15.69
CA ILE A 478 -25.09 0.19 -16.77
C ILE A 478 -24.99 -0.75 -17.97
N ARG A 479 -24.65 -2.03 -17.74
CA ARG A 479 -24.53 -3.01 -18.82
C ARG A 479 -25.81 -3.23 -19.59
N ARG A 480 -26.94 -3.38 -18.89
CA ARG A 480 -28.24 -3.56 -19.53
C ARG A 480 -28.65 -2.34 -20.35
N ARG A 481 -28.41 -1.13 -19.84
CA ARG A 481 -28.76 0.12 -20.53
C ARG A 481 -27.88 0.40 -21.76
N LEU A 482 -26.64 -0.07 -21.74
CA LEU A 482 -25.65 0.16 -22.79
C LEU A 482 -25.37 -1.08 -23.66
N ASP A 483 -26.12 -2.18 -23.47
CA ASP A 483 -25.93 -3.47 -24.14
C ASP A 483 -24.48 -4.01 -24.10
N LEU A 484 -23.86 -3.95 -22.91
CA LEU A 484 -22.46 -4.36 -22.71
C LEU A 484 -22.34 -5.80 -22.17
N PRO A 485 -21.25 -6.53 -22.49
CA PRO A 485 -21.04 -7.92 -22.06
C PRO A 485 -20.99 -8.12 -20.53
N ASP A 486 -21.54 -9.24 -20.07
CA ASP A 486 -21.59 -9.61 -18.64
C ASP A 486 -20.27 -10.21 -18.14
N PRO A 487 -19.61 -9.60 -17.14
CA PRO A 487 -18.42 -10.12 -16.51
C PRO A 487 -18.65 -11.36 -15.63
N ASP A 488 -19.82 -11.57 -15.06
CA ASP A 488 -20.00 -12.68 -14.12
C ASP A 488 -20.34 -14.00 -14.83
N ARG A 489 -20.37 -13.96 -16.16
CA ARG A 489 -20.37 -15.15 -16.99
C ARG A 489 -19.11 -15.99 -16.70
N PRO A 490 -19.25 -17.26 -16.30
CA PRO A 490 -18.11 -18.14 -16.07
C PRO A 490 -17.29 -18.28 -17.35
N GLU A 491 -15.98 -18.06 -17.21
CA GLU A 491 -15.01 -18.14 -18.31
C GLU A 491 -14.75 -19.59 -18.76
N TYR A 492 -14.91 -20.51 -17.82
CA TYR A 492 -14.83 -21.95 -18.00
C TYR A 492 -16.02 -22.60 -17.29
N GLY A 493 -16.54 -23.68 -17.84
CA GLY A 493 -17.37 -24.59 -17.06
C GLY A 493 -16.62 -25.15 -15.84
N PRO A 494 -17.29 -25.49 -14.73
CA PRO A 494 -16.61 -26.07 -13.57
C PRO A 494 -15.87 -27.36 -13.98
N PRO A 495 -14.56 -27.48 -13.69
CA PRO A 495 -13.81 -28.67 -14.06
C PRO A 495 -14.34 -29.87 -13.27
N GLY A 496 -14.59 -30.98 -13.98
CA GLY A 496 -15.03 -32.23 -13.36
C GLY A 496 -14.07 -32.68 -12.25
N THR A 497 -14.58 -33.41 -11.27
CA THR A 497 -13.78 -33.95 -10.15
C THR A 497 -12.58 -34.75 -10.64
N ALA A 498 -12.75 -35.58 -11.68
CA ALA A 498 -11.66 -36.34 -12.30
C ALA A 498 -10.56 -35.44 -12.88
N ALA A 499 -10.89 -34.30 -13.50
CA ALA A 499 -9.91 -33.35 -14.01
C ALA A 499 -9.08 -32.74 -12.88
N ARG A 500 -9.75 -32.33 -11.78
CA ARG A 500 -9.09 -31.78 -10.59
C ARG A 500 -8.19 -32.81 -9.91
N LEU A 501 -8.67 -34.05 -9.75
CA LEU A 501 -7.89 -35.13 -9.16
C LEU A 501 -6.65 -35.47 -9.99
N ALA A 502 -6.77 -35.53 -11.32
CA ALA A 502 -5.63 -35.81 -12.19
C ALA A 502 -4.56 -34.71 -12.10
N VAL A 503 -4.95 -33.43 -12.16
CA VAL A 503 -4.01 -32.31 -11.99
C VAL A 503 -3.39 -32.28 -10.59
N ALA A 504 -4.19 -32.52 -9.54
CA ALA A 504 -3.71 -32.57 -8.17
C ALA A 504 -2.72 -33.73 -7.95
N ALA A 505 -3.01 -34.92 -8.51
CA ALA A 505 -2.12 -36.06 -8.47
C ALA A 505 -0.80 -35.79 -9.20
N GLY A 506 -0.84 -35.17 -10.39
CA GLY A 506 0.37 -34.77 -11.11
C GLY A 506 1.20 -33.75 -10.33
N SER A 507 0.56 -32.76 -9.72
CA SER A 507 1.23 -31.74 -8.90
C SER A 507 1.85 -32.34 -7.63
N ALA A 508 1.11 -33.22 -6.94
CA ALA A 508 1.59 -33.94 -5.76
C ALA A 508 2.75 -34.88 -6.10
N LEU A 509 2.71 -35.53 -7.26
CA LEU A 509 3.78 -36.39 -7.73
C LEU A 509 5.11 -35.64 -7.87
N VAL A 510 5.09 -34.40 -8.35
CA VAL A 510 6.29 -33.53 -8.38
C VAL A 510 6.68 -33.09 -6.97
N LEU A 511 5.74 -32.50 -6.21
CA LEU A 511 6.01 -31.91 -4.90
C LEU A 511 6.51 -32.91 -3.86
N VAL A 512 5.99 -34.14 -3.88
CA VAL A 512 6.35 -35.19 -2.93
C VAL A 512 7.42 -36.09 -3.52
N GLY A 513 7.27 -36.47 -4.79
CA GLY A 513 8.14 -37.48 -5.36
C GLY A 513 9.54 -36.96 -5.71
N VAL A 514 9.74 -35.66 -5.99
CA VAL A 514 11.09 -35.09 -6.11
C VAL A 514 11.87 -35.18 -4.77
N PRO A 515 11.32 -34.74 -3.62
CA PRO A 515 11.92 -35.00 -2.30
C PRO A 515 12.17 -36.48 -2.00
N LEU A 516 11.25 -37.37 -2.36
CA LEU A 516 11.42 -38.81 -2.13
C LEU A 516 12.56 -39.40 -2.96
N LEU A 517 12.70 -38.99 -4.23
CA LEU A 517 13.82 -39.41 -5.08
C LEU A 517 15.17 -38.88 -4.59
N ALA A 518 15.17 -37.68 -3.98
CA ALA A 518 16.35 -37.10 -3.36
C ALA A 518 16.67 -37.69 -1.96
N GLY A 519 15.77 -38.47 -1.38
CA GLY A 519 15.82 -38.92 0.01
C GLY A 519 15.25 -37.86 0.96
N ALA A 520 14.08 -38.09 1.54
CA ALA A 520 13.40 -37.10 2.38
C ALA A 520 14.21 -36.68 3.61
N THR A 521 14.94 -37.62 4.21
CA THR A 521 15.87 -37.36 5.32
C THR A 521 17.08 -36.54 4.86
N ALA A 522 17.67 -36.89 3.71
CA ALA A 522 18.77 -36.14 3.11
C ALA A 522 18.35 -34.71 2.74
N LEU A 523 17.11 -34.50 2.28
CA LEU A 523 16.56 -33.17 2.03
C LEU A 523 16.45 -32.37 3.34
N LEU A 524 15.87 -32.94 4.39
CA LEU A 524 15.76 -32.29 5.70
C LEU A 524 17.15 -31.96 6.28
N GLU A 525 18.07 -32.92 6.25
CA GLU A 525 19.46 -32.74 6.67
C GLU A 525 20.14 -31.64 5.84
N SER A 526 19.93 -31.59 4.53
CA SER A 526 20.51 -30.54 3.67
C SER A 526 19.99 -29.15 4.00
N VAL A 527 18.71 -29.03 4.39
CA VAL A 527 18.10 -27.76 4.81
C VAL A 527 18.64 -27.34 6.17
N GLU A 528 18.70 -28.26 7.15
CA GLU A 528 19.24 -28.03 8.48
C GLU A 528 20.72 -27.63 8.44
N HIS A 529 21.55 -28.30 7.62
CA HIS A 529 22.99 -28.07 7.51
C HIS A 529 23.31 -26.95 6.50
N GLY A 530 22.88 -25.73 6.83
CA GLY A 530 23.21 -24.54 6.04
C GLY A 530 22.46 -24.45 4.71
N GLY A 531 21.37 -25.21 4.52
CA GLY A 531 20.47 -25.12 3.37
C GLY A 531 19.39 -24.05 3.52
N TRP A 532 19.07 -23.61 4.74
CA TRP A 532 18.14 -22.50 5.00
C TRP A 532 18.47 -21.24 4.18
N ARG A 533 19.76 -20.91 4.00
CA ARG A 533 20.20 -19.78 3.16
C ARG A 533 19.81 -19.93 1.69
N TRP A 534 19.90 -21.15 1.16
CA TRP A 534 19.59 -21.46 -0.24
C TRP A 534 18.09 -21.56 -0.46
N LEU A 535 17.36 -22.13 0.51
CA LEU A 535 15.90 -22.12 0.51
C LEU A 535 15.35 -20.69 0.56
N GLY A 536 15.89 -19.85 1.45
CA GLY A 536 15.52 -18.44 1.53
C GLY A 536 15.89 -17.65 0.28
N ALA A 537 17.07 -17.91 -0.31
CA ALA A 537 17.47 -17.30 -1.59
C ALA A 537 16.56 -17.73 -2.74
N ALA A 538 16.23 -19.02 -2.85
CA ALA A 538 15.30 -19.54 -3.85
C ALA A 538 13.91 -18.91 -3.71
N LEU A 539 13.39 -18.80 -2.48
CA LEU A 539 12.14 -18.11 -2.22
C LEU A 539 12.19 -16.62 -2.63
N ALA A 540 13.28 -15.93 -2.30
CA ALA A 540 13.46 -14.53 -2.68
C ALA A 540 13.54 -14.35 -4.21
N LEU A 541 14.30 -15.21 -4.90
CA LEU A 541 14.40 -15.22 -6.35
C LEU A 541 13.05 -15.50 -7.00
N ALA A 542 12.29 -16.50 -6.52
CA ALA A 542 10.95 -16.79 -7.03
C ALA A 542 9.99 -15.60 -6.88
N VAL A 543 9.99 -14.93 -5.72
CA VAL A 543 9.16 -13.73 -5.50
C VAL A 543 9.58 -12.59 -6.43
N LEU A 544 10.89 -12.35 -6.58
CA LEU A 544 11.42 -11.30 -7.48
C LEU A 544 11.13 -11.61 -8.95
N ALA A 545 11.25 -12.86 -9.36
CA ALA A 545 10.93 -13.32 -10.70
C ALA A 545 9.46 -13.06 -11.03
N ARG A 546 8.54 -13.43 -10.13
CA ARG A 546 7.11 -13.15 -10.29
C ARG A 546 6.81 -11.64 -10.29
N ALA A 547 7.52 -10.85 -9.49
CA ALA A 547 7.39 -9.39 -9.52
C ALA A 547 7.87 -8.79 -10.86
N ALA A 548 8.96 -9.30 -11.42
CA ALA A 548 9.45 -8.91 -12.74
C ALA A 548 8.46 -9.29 -13.86
N THR A 549 7.91 -10.50 -13.82
CA THR A 549 6.85 -10.95 -14.74
C THR A 549 5.61 -10.06 -14.67
N ALA A 550 5.16 -9.70 -13.46
CA ALA A 550 4.05 -8.77 -13.27
C ALA A 550 4.38 -7.36 -13.78
N ALA A 551 5.61 -6.87 -13.56
CA ALA A 551 6.07 -5.60 -14.10
C ALA A 551 6.08 -5.58 -15.64
N ALA A 552 6.50 -6.67 -16.27
CA ALA A 552 6.42 -6.83 -17.72
C ALA A 552 4.98 -6.79 -18.24
N ALA A 553 4.03 -7.46 -17.56
CA ALA A 553 2.61 -7.42 -17.93
C ALA A 553 2.02 -6.00 -17.85
N LEU A 554 2.48 -5.17 -16.91
CA LEU A 554 2.05 -3.77 -16.79
C LEU A 554 2.49 -2.89 -17.96
N LEU A 555 3.52 -3.30 -18.70
CA LEU A 555 4.03 -2.56 -19.86
C LEU A 555 3.31 -2.92 -21.16
N THR A 556 2.37 -3.89 -21.15
CA THR A 556 1.61 -4.27 -22.34
C THR A 556 0.26 -3.57 -22.46
N VAL A 557 -0.18 -2.90 -21.41
CA VAL A 557 -1.48 -2.21 -21.29
C VAL A 557 -1.22 -0.72 -21.01
N ASP A 558 -1.93 0.17 -21.71
CA ASP A 558 -1.76 1.62 -21.52
C ASP A 558 -2.34 2.13 -20.18
N ARG A 559 -3.28 1.37 -19.60
CA ARG A 559 -3.93 1.63 -18.32
C ARG A 559 -2.99 1.38 -17.14
N ARG A 560 -3.02 2.28 -16.15
CA ARG A 560 -2.28 2.13 -14.90
C ARG A 560 -2.93 1.06 -14.02
N LEU A 561 -2.28 -0.11 -13.90
CA LEU A 561 -2.70 -1.20 -13.02
C LEU A 561 -1.73 -1.38 -11.85
N ALA A 562 -2.24 -1.75 -10.68
CA ALA A 562 -1.42 -1.96 -9.48
C ALA A 562 -0.50 -3.18 -9.62
N LEU A 563 0.79 -3.04 -9.30
CA LEU A 563 1.76 -4.15 -9.42
C LEU A 563 1.35 -5.36 -8.57
N GLY A 564 0.91 -5.16 -7.33
CA GLY A 564 0.48 -6.25 -6.46
C GLY A 564 -0.76 -6.99 -6.97
N ARG A 565 -1.69 -6.28 -7.62
CA ARG A 565 -2.87 -6.93 -8.24
C ARG A 565 -2.48 -7.72 -9.47
N THR A 566 -1.61 -7.16 -10.31
CA THR A 566 -1.09 -7.86 -11.49
C THR A 566 -0.28 -9.08 -11.07
N TYR A 567 0.51 -9.00 -10.00
CA TYR A 567 1.22 -10.14 -9.41
C TYR A 567 0.24 -11.26 -8.99
N GLY A 568 -0.83 -10.91 -8.25
CA GLY A 568 -1.86 -11.89 -7.89
C GLY A 568 -2.58 -12.47 -9.10
N ALA A 569 -2.85 -11.63 -10.11
CA ALA A 569 -3.49 -12.06 -11.35
C ALA A 569 -2.62 -13.00 -12.18
N THR A 570 -1.30 -12.75 -12.26
CA THR A 570 -0.37 -13.67 -12.93
C THR A 570 -0.31 -15.01 -12.21
N MET A 571 -0.32 -15.02 -10.87
CA MET A 571 -0.38 -16.27 -10.09
C MET A 571 -1.69 -17.05 -10.32
N ALA A 572 -2.81 -16.34 -10.41
CA ALA A 572 -4.11 -16.95 -10.73
C ALA A 572 -4.13 -17.50 -12.16
N ALA A 573 -3.57 -16.78 -13.14
CA ALA A 573 -3.46 -17.22 -14.53
C ALA A 573 -2.53 -18.45 -14.67
N ASP A 574 -1.41 -18.48 -13.94
CA ASP A 574 -0.52 -19.63 -13.87
C ASP A 574 -1.25 -20.85 -13.29
N SER A 575 -2.06 -20.66 -12.24
CA SER A 575 -2.89 -21.71 -11.65
C SER A 575 -3.96 -22.22 -12.63
N ALA A 576 -4.61 -21.31 -13.37
CA ALA A 576 -5.59 -21.66 -14.41
C ALA A 576 -4.94 -22.48 -15.55
N SER A 577 -3.64 -22.26 -15.80
CA SER A 577 -2.89 -23.01 -16.81
C SER A 577 -2.75 -24.50 -16.48
N LEU A 578 -2.80 -24.88 -15.20
CA LEU A 578 -2.72 -26.28 -14.79
C LEU A 578 -3.94 -27.08 -15.30
N LEU A 579 -5.15 -26.51 -15.19
CA LEU A 579 -6.40 -27.15 -15.58
C LEU A 579 -6.81 -26.89 -17.03
N HIS A 580 -6.48 -25.72 -17.60
CA HIS A 580 -6.95 -25.31 -18.92
C HIS A 580 -5.82 -25.01 -19.91
N GLY A 581 -4.56 -25.30 -19.55
CA GLY A 581 -3.38 -25.10 -20.40
C GLY A 581 -3.12 -23.62 -20.71
N GLY A 582 -2.38 -23.35 -21.78
CA GLY A 582 -2.09 -21.97 -22.19
C GLY A 582 -3.33 -21.14 -22.59
N GLU A 583 -4.48 -21.78 -22.82
CA GLU A 583 -5.76 -21.09 -23.00
C GLU A 583 -6.33 -20.64 -21.64
N GLY A 584 -6.18 -21.49 -20.62
CA GLY A 584 -6.37 -21.16 -19.19
C GLY A 584 -5.73 -19.84 -18.80
N TRP A 585 -4.43 -19.76 -19.08
CA TRP A 585 -3.65 -18.56 -18.78
C TRP A 585 -4.17 -17.32 -19.53
N ARG A 586 -4.40 -17.44 -20.84
CA ARG A 586 -4.78 -16.32 -21.71
C ARG A 586 -6.13 -15.73 -21.35
N ARG A 587 -7.17 -16.55 -21.16
CA ARG A 587 -8.49 -15.99 -20.85
C ARG A 587 -8.49 -15.39 -19.45
N SER A 588 -7.94 -16.07 -18.44
CA SER A 588 -7.86 -15.50 -17.09
C SER A 588 -7.07 -14.18 -17.02
N ALA A 589 -6.00 -14.04 -17.80
CA ALA A 589 -5.29 -12.77 -17.97
C ALA A 589 -6.16 -11.70 -18.66
N ALA A 590 -6.83 -12.04 -19.77
CA ALA A 590 -7.75 -11.12 -20.45
C ALA A 590 -8.91 -10.70 -19.55
N ARG A 591 -9.46 -11.62 -18.76
CA ARG A 591 -10.53 -11.40 -17.77
C ARG A 591 -10.12 -10.47 -16.66
N PHE A 592 -8.88 -10.61 -16.17
CA PHE A 592 -8.33 -9.66 -15.20
C PHE A 592 -8.28 -8.25 -15.79
N LEU A 593 -7.84 -8.11 -17.06
CA LEU A 593 -7.80 -6.83 -17.76
C LEU A 593 -9.22 -6.26 -18.01
N GLU A 594 -10.18 -7.09 -18.42
CA GLU A 594 -11.59 -6.71 -18.57
C GLU A 594 -12.23 -6.30 -17.24
N ARG A 595 -11.91 -7.01 -16.16
CA ARG A 595 -12.37 -6.63 -14.81
C ARG A 595 -11.79 -5.28 -14.42
N ALA A 596 -10.49 -5.07 -14.70
CA ALA A 596 -9.84 -3.77 -14.60
C ALA A 596 -10.32 -2.75 -15.66
N GLY A 597 -11.27 -3.15 -16.50
CA GLY A 597 -11.97 -2.38 -17.51
C GLY A 597 -11.09 -1.83 -18.64
N VAL A 598 -10.12 -2.64 -19.04
CA VAL A 598 -9.57 -2.61 -20.39
C VAL A 598 -10.61 -3.21 -21.34
N SER A 599 -10.77 -2.65 -22.54
CA SER A 599 -11.68 -3.20 -23.54
C SER A 599 -11.27 -4.65 -23.93
N PRO A 600 -12.21 -5.55 -24.27
CA PRO A 600 -11.88 -6.95 -24.61
C PRO A 600 -10.89 -7.09 -25.77
N GLU A 601 -10.89 -6.16 -26.72
CA GLU A 601 -9.90 -6.15 -27.82
C GLU A 601 -8.51 -5.76 -27.36
N GLU A 602 -8.39 -4.68 -26.58
CA GLU A 602 -7.11 -4.22 -26.07
C GLU A 602 -6.53 -5.20 -25.06
N GLY A 603 -7.38 -5.82 -24.22
CA GLY A 603 -6.98 -6.86 -23.28
C GLY A 603 -6.36 -8.07 -23.99
N ARG A 604 -7.00 -8.57 -25.05
CA ARG A 604 -6.45 -9.65 -25.89
C ARG A 604 -5.12 -9.26 -26.54
N ARG A 605 -5.02 -8.06 -27.10
CA ARG A 605 -3.76 -7.57 -27.71
C ARG A 605 -2.63 -7.47 -26.67
N ALA A 606 -2.92 -6.99 -25.47
CA ALA A 606 -1.94 -6.87 -24.39
C ALA A 606 -1.43 -8.25 -23.94
N VAL A 607 -2.32 -9.22 -23.83
CA VAL A 607 -2.00 -10.63 -23.55
C VAL A 607 -1.10 -11.22 -24.65
N ASP A 608 -1.42 -10.98 -25.92
CA ASP A 608 -0.61 -11.45 -27.05
C ASP A 608 0.80 -10.84 -27.04
N ARG A 609 0.92 -9.53 -26.80
CA ARG A 609 2.22 -8.85 -26.66
C ARG A 609 3.04 -9.41 -25.50
N PHE A 610 2.39 -9.71 -24.37
CA PHE A 610 3.06 -10.28 -23.21
C PHE A 610 3.62 -11.67 -23.54
N VAL A 611 2.81 -12.54 -24.11
CA VAL A 611 3.21 -13.90 -24.49
C VAL A 611 4.33 -13.87 -25.53
N ALA A 612 4.24 -13.00 -26.54
CA ALA A 612 5.30 -12.83 -27.53
C ALA A 612 6.62 -12.38 -26.86
N GLY A 613 6.57 -11.38 -25.99
CA GLY A 613 7.74 -10.92 -25.24
C GLY A 613 8.33 -12.00 -24.33
N ALA A 614 7.50 -12.82 -23.70
CA ALA A 614 7.94 -13.95 -22.86
C ALA A 614 8.66 -15.04 -23.66
N ILE A 615 8.15 -15.38 -24.85
CA ILE A 615 8.82 -16.34 -25.74
C ILE A 615 10.19 -15.81 -26.16
N VAL A 616 10.27 -14.56 -26.59
CA VAL A 616 11.54 -13.94 -27.01
C VAL A 616 12.52 -13.85 -25.84
N ALA A 617 12.05 -13.45 -24.65
CA ALA A 617 12.85 -13.41 -23.43
C ALA A 617 13.40 -14.79 -23.04
N ALA A 618 12.58 -15.83 -23.08
CA ALA A 618 13.01 -17.19 -22.75
C ALA A 618 14.07 -17.72 -23.71
N VAL A 619 13.91 -17.47 -25.02
CA VAL A 619 14.94 -17.80 -26.02
C VAL A 619 16.23 -17.03 -25.75
N LEU A 620 16.13 -15.72 -25.46
CA LEU A 620 17.30 -14.87 -25.18
C LEU A 620 18.06 -15.33 -23.94
N VAL A 621 17.35 -15.62 -22.84
CA VAL A 621 17.95 -16.14 -21.61
C VAL A 621 18.59 -17.51 -21.87
N ALA A 622 17.91 -18.42 -22.57
CA ALA A 622 18.46 -19.73 -22.89
C ALA A 622 19.75 -19.64 -23.73
N VAL A 623 19.78 -18.76 -24.74
CA VAL A 623 20.98 -18.52 -25.57
C VAL A 623 22.09 -17.89 -24.74
N ALA A 624 21.80 -16.91 -23.89
CA ALA A 624 22.78 -16.28 -23.01
C ALA A 624 23.38 -17.28 -22.01
N THR A 625 22.54 -18.10 -21.37
CA THR A 625 22.98 -19.17 -20.46
C THR A 625 23.86 -20.18 -21.17
N LEU A 626 23.50 -20.59 -22.39
CA LEU A 626 24.32 -21.49 -23.20
C LEU A 626 25.67 -20.85 -23.57
N ALA A 627 25.68 -19.58 -23.98
CA ALA A 627 26.90 -18.85 -24.31
C ALA A 627 27.82 -18.71 -23.09
N LEU A 628 27.27 -18.42 -21.91
CA LEU A 628 28.02 -18.38 -20.66
C LEU A 628 28.58 -19.75 -20.28
N ALA A 629 27.81 -20.82 -20.46
CA ALA A 629 28.26 -22.19 -20.20
C ALA A 629 29.38 -22.63 -21.15
N LEU A 630 29.31 -22.23 -22.43
CA LEU A 630 30.36 -22.43 -23.42
C LEU A 630 31.63 -21.64 -23.07
N ALA A 631 31.48 -20.35 -22.78
CA ALA A 631 32.61 -19.47 -22.44
C ALA A 631 33.30 -19.87 -21.13
N GLY A 632 32.53 -20.36 -20.14
CA GLY A 632 33.05 -20.84 -18.86
C GLY A 632 33.63 -22.26 -18.91
N GLY A 633 33.54 -22.97 -20.04
CA GLY A 633 33.99 -24.36 -20.15
C GLY A 633 33.23 -25.36 -19.26
N SER A 634 32.11 -24.94 -18.66
CA SER A 634 31.40 -25.73 -17.63
C SER A 634 30.62 -26.91 -18.21
N LEU A 635 30.36 -26.91 -19.53
CA LEU A 635 29.66 -28.00 -20.22
C LEU A 635 30.41 -29.33 -20.12
N GLY A 636 31.75 -29.32 -20.09
CA GLY A 636 32.57 -30.53 -19.93
C GLY A 636 32.57 -31.11 -18.52
N SER A 637 32.11 -30.35 -17.52
CA SER A 637 32.06 -30.76 -16.11
C SER A 637 30.70 -31.30 -15.67
N TRP A 638 29.70 -31.28 -16.56
CA TRP A 638 28.35 -31.71 -16.24
C TRP A 638 28.28 -33.23 -16.06
N ARG A 639 27.77 -33.67 -14.91
CA ARG A 639 27.52 -35.08 -14.60
C ARG A 639 26.03 -35.37 -14.68
N THR A 640 25.68 -36.51 -15.27
CA THR A 640 24.30 -37.00 -15.26
C THR A 640 23.85 -37.25 -13.82
N PRO A 641 22.65 -36.78 -13.42
CA PRO A 641 22.12 -37.07 -12.09
C PRO A 641 22.02 -38.58 -11.84
N GLU A 642 22.37 -39.04 -10.63
CA GLU A 642 22.30 -40.47 -10.26
C GLU A 642 20.87 -41.02 -10.36
N ALA A 643 19.87 -40.16 -10.18
CA ALA A 643 18.45 -40.46 -10.28
C ALA A 643 17.82 -39.98 -11.60
N LEU A 644 18.58 -39.84 -12.70
CA LEU A 644 18.07 -39.27 -13.96
C LEU A 644 16.83 -40.01 -14.48
N VAL A 645 16.90 -41.33 -14.62
CA VAL A 645 15.79 -42.16 -15.13
C VAL A 645 14.54 -42.03 -14.26
N PRO A 646 14.60 -42.25 -12.93
CA PRO A 646 13.41 -42.10 -12.09
C PRO A 646 12.91 -40.64 -12.01
N ALA A 647 13.78 -39.64 -12.05
CA ALA A 647 13.36 -38.23 -12.10
C ALA A 647 12.64 -37.87 -13.41
N VAL A 648 13.15 -38.35 -14.56
CA VAL A 648 12.49 -38.18 -15.86
C VAL A 648 11.16 -38.93 -15.89
N ALA A 649 11.12 -40.18 -15.42
CA ALA A 649 9.89 -40.96 -15.35
C ALA A 649 8.83 -40.29 -14.47
N LEU A 650 9.25 -39.75 -13.32
CA LEU A 650 8.40 -38.99 -12.43
C LEU A 650 7.85 -37.72 -13.10
N GLY A 651 8.72 -36.95 -13.75
CA GLY A 651 8.33 -35.74 -14.48
C GLY A 651 7.36 -36.03 -15.61
N LEU A 652 7.61 -37.09 -16.40
CA LEU A 652 6.71 -37.53 -17.47
C LEU A 652 5.36 -38.02 -16.93
N GLY A 653 5.36 -38.78 -15.83
CA GLY A 653 4.13 -39.24 -15.16
C GLY A 653 3.29 -38.07 -14.65
N ALA A 654 3.93 -37.11 -14.00
CA ALA A 654 3.26 -35.89 -13.53
C ALA A 654 2.67 -35.09 -14.70
N TRP A 655 3.45 -34.92 -15.77
CA TRP A 655 3.02 -34.21 -16.97
C TRP A 655 1.85 -34.91 -17.67
N ALA A 656 1.88 -36.25 -17.79
CA ALA A 656 0.78 -37.03 -18.36
C ALA A 656 -0.51 -36.93 -17.55
N LEU A 657 -0.42 -36.91 -16.21
CA LEU A 657 -1.56 -36.69 -15.32
C LEU A 657 -2.16 -35.28 -15.51
N VAL A 658 -1.32 -34.25 -15.60
CA VAL A 658 -1.77 -32.88 -15.88
C VAL A 658 -2.43 -32.78 -17.26
N LEU A 659 -1.84 -33.37 -18.31
CA LEU A 659 -2.42 -33.38 -19.65
C LEU A 659 -3.77 -34.11 -19.70
N THR A 660 -3.88 -35.23 -19.00
CA THR A 660 -5.15 -35.97 -18.84
C THR A 660 -6.19 -35.10 -18.15
N GLY A 661 -5.82 -34.41 -17.07
CA GLY A 661 -6.67 -33.45 -16.37
C GLY A 661 -7.15 -32.31 -17.28
N GLN A 662 -6.24 -31.72 -18.07
CA GLN A 662 -6.58 -30.67 -19.04
C GLN A 662 -7.48 -31.16 -20.17
N TRP A 663 -7.33 -32.41 -20.60
CA TRP A 663 -8.21 -33.00 -21.59
C TRP A 663 -9.61 -33.25 -21.02
N LEU A 664 -9.72 -33.75 -19.79
CA LEU A 664 -11.00 -33.92 -19.08
C LEU A 664 -11.70 -32.58 -18.84
N ALA A 665 -10.95 -31.55 -18.41
CA ALA A 665 -11.49 -30.20 -18.20
C ALA A 665 -12.07 -29.60 -19.49
N ARG A 666 -11.38 -29.76 -20.62
CA ARG A 666 -11.86 -29.29 -21.94
C ARG A 666 -13.15 -29.97 -22.40
N ARG A 667 -13.38 -31.23 -22.03
CA ARG A 667 -14.63 -31.93 -22.36
C ARG A 667 -15.83 -31.42 -21.56
N ALA A 668 -15.58 -30.90 -20.36
CA ALA A 668 -16.59 -30.30 -19.50
C ALA A 668 -16.80 -28.79 -19.78
N ASP A 669 -15.93 -28.17 -20.59
CA ASP A 669 -15.99 -26.75 -20.88
C ASP A 669 -17.01 -26.43 -21.97
N THR A 670 -18.07 -25.71 -21.60
CA THR A 670 -19.11 -25.20 -22.51
C THR A 670 -18.86 -23.75 -22.93
N GLY A 671 -17.71 -23.16 -22.56
CA GLY A 671 -17.33 -21.80 -22.92
C GLY A 671 -17.04 -21.60 -24.41
N PRO A 672 -17.07 -20.35 -24.91
CA PRO A 672 -16.74 -20.04 -26.31
C PRO A 672 -15.32 -20.51 -26.66
N GLN A 673 -15.18 -21.31 -27.72
CA GLN A 673 -13.90 -21.85 -28.15
C GLN A 673 -13.09 -20.79 -28.91
N VAL A 674 -11.94 -20.38 -28.37
CA VAL A 674 -10.96 -19.58 -29.12
C VAL A 674 -10.04 -20.56 -29.84
N ARG A 675 -10.05 -20.53 -31.18
CA ARG A 675 -9.18 -21.36 -32.01
C ARG A 675 -7.71 -20.94 -31.84
N ARG A 676 -6.85 -21.92 -31.57
CA ARG A 676 -5.38 -21.75 -31.45
C ARG A 676 -4.78 -21.22 -32.74
N GLN A 677 -3.98 -20.17 -32.67
CA GLN A 677 -3.08 -19.79 -33.77
C GLN A 677 -1.81 -19.09 -33.28
N VAL A 678 -0.88 -19.89 -32.75
CA VAL A 678 0.46 -19.45 -32.28
C VAL A 678 1.19 -18.62 -33.35
N ALA A 679 1.08 -19.01 -34.63
CA ALA A 679 1.68 -18.28 -35.75
C ALA A 679 1.09 -16.87 -35.97
N ARG A 680 -0.18 -16.65 -35.60
CA ARG A 680 -0.84 -15.35 -35.73
C ARG A 680 -0.46 -14.40 -34.59
N VAL A 681 -0.18 -14.93 -33.40
CA VAL A 681 0.24 -14.18 -32.19
C VAL A 681 1.62 -13.55 -32.35
N LEU A 682 2.61 -14.30 -32.88
CA LEU A 682 3.94 -13.75 -33.15
C LEU A 682 3.87 -12.63 -34.20
N ARG A 683 3.05 -12.81 -35.24
CA ARG A 683 2.87 -11.80 -36.28
C ARG A 683 2.12 -10.57 -35.75
N SER A 684 1.00 -10.74 -35.03
CA SER A 684 0.21 -9.61 -34.51
C SER A 684 0.90 -8.83 -33.38
N GLY A 685 1.68 -9.50 -32.53
CA GLY A 685 2.45 -8.87 -31.45
C GLY A 685 3.61 -8.01 -31.96
N LEU A 686 4.22 -8.41 -33.08
CA LEU A 686 5.35 -7.70 -33.70
C LEU A 686 4.91 -6.62 -34.71
N THR A 687 3.75 -6.76 -35.36
CA THR A 687 3.29 -5.85 -36.43
C THR A 687 2.20 -4.85 -35.99
N ALA A 688 1.82 -4.81 -34.72
CA ALA A 688 0.80 -3.87 -34.24
C ALA A 688 1.29 -2.42 -34.35
N PRO A 689 0.43 -1.46 -34.78
CA PRO A 689 0.81 -0.06 -34.90
C PRO A 689 1.29 0.49 -33.55
N ARG A 690 2.43 1.20 -33.58
CA ARG A 690 3.03 1.87 -32.43
C ARG A 690 2.07 2.94 -31.91
N ARG A 691 1.26 2.62 -30.89
CA ARG A 691 0.72 3.66 -29.99
C ARG A 691 1.86 4.19 -29.13
N ALA A 692 1.81 5.48 -28.80
CA ALA A 692 2.90 6.29 -28.27
C ALA A 692 3.50 5.86 -26.90
N ARG A 693 3.02 4.79 -26.26
CA ARG A 693 3.46 4.37 -24.91
C ARG A 693 3.93 2.91 -24.77
N TRP A 694 3.84 2.07 -25.81
CA TRP A 694 4.39 0.71 -25.71
C TRP A 694 5.92 0.76 -25.79
N LEU A 695 6.60 0.33 -24.72
CA LEU A 695 8.06 0.27 -24.60
C LEU A 695 8.53 -1.19 -24.73
N PRO A 696 8.62 -1.75 -25.95
CA PRO A 696 8.93 -3.16 -26.17
C PRO A 696 10.26 -3.59 -25.55
N GLY A 697 11.27 -2.72 -25.56
CA GLY A 697 12.56 -2.99 -24.91
C GLY A 697 12.47 -3.10 -23.39
N ALA A 698 11.71 -2.21 -22.74
CA ALA A 698 11.51 -2.25 -21.30
C ALA A 698 10.68 -3.48 -20.88
N GLN A 699 9.63 -3.80 -21.65
CA GLN A 699 8.84 -5.02 -21.45
C GLN A 699 9.75 -6.26 -21.55
N LEU A 700 10.49 -6.39 -22.66
CA LEU A 700 11.39 -7.52 -22.89
C LEU A 700 12.44 -7.64 -21.78
N GLY A 701 13.01 -6.53 -21.32
CA GLY A 701 13.98 -6.52 -20.22
C GLY A 701 13.41 -7.06 -18.91
N TRP A 702 12.21 -6.63 -18.52
CA TRP A 702 11.54 -7.16 -17.33
C TRP A 702 11.17 -8.64 -17.49
N THR A 703 10.71 -9.06 -18.67
CA THR A 703 10.40 -10.47 -18.90
C THR A 703 11.66 -11.33 -18.90
N ALA A 704 12.77 -10.87 -19.49
CA ALA A 704 14.05 -11.56 -19.46
C ALA A 704 14.61 -11.67 -18.05
N MET A 705 14.50 -10.61 -17.25
CA MET A 705 14.83 -10.65 -15.82
C MET A 705 13.97 -11.68 -15.08
N GLY A 706 12.66 -11.69 -15.32
CA GLY A 706 11.75 -12.68 -14.74
C GLY A 706 12.17 -14.12 -15.07
N VAL A 707 12.45 -14.41 -16.34
CA VAL A 707 12.87 -15.75 -16.78
C VAL A 707 14.29 -16.12 -16.30
N ALA A 708 15.19 -15.16 -16.11
CA ALA A 708 16.54 -15.45 -15.61
C ALA A 708 16.60 -15.65 -14.09
N LEU A 709 15.65 -15.09 -13.35
CA LEU A 709 15.53 -15.27 -11.90
C LEU A 709 14.81 -16.57 -11.53
N GLU A 710 13.94 -17.08 -12.40
CA GLU A 710 13.41 -18.46 -12.35
C GLU A 710 14.47 -19.46 -12.77
#